data_AF-A0A4D8RL21-F1
#
_entry.id   AF-A0A4D8RL21-F1
#
_cell.length_a   1.000
_cell.length_b   1.000
_cell.length_c   1.000
_cell.angle_alpha   90.00
_cell.angle_beta   90.00
_cell.angle_gamma   90.00
#
_symmetry.space_group_name_H-M   'P 1'
#
loop_
_entity.id
_entity.type
_entity.pdbx_description
1 polymer ?
#
loop_
_entity_poly.entity_id
_entity_poly.type
_entity_poly.pdbx_seq_one_letter_code
_entity_poly.pdbx_strand_id
1 'polypeptide(L)'
;MFGRSSWAWAKSADPSVTVHCIDPWEENHGIRPMEQALGITYGIDQFRAYLADCPNAKALQGYSPDNFQDWDRPVDLFFEDSVHTDPILSRNLEFWSRHLPPTGIACGHDYRPRFPDVRNGVDRLARRLEREILVVDTLWCLLPPVSEVPAAKAVRETLLALAAEARADALTRPYAHTFQLRNKPDTVSPGGVMPIDVYACNESRHPWMDGSGAPATAHVSVHVHTEQGETSGALLPLPKCLAPDQPVTAQLSVLLGPLPPGTHQVSARLVLISASGDVLRTFETEERWTIRVDGNAALPASLRLYQSFQADRPANFESIDALDVHAAYRILLGRSPESPRQVAGHLTAAQTLSGLRRRFMTSQEFINGNLKLALSPEGAQPSPAAGRAHDGRTPLAEHLPELLRDGLNGLFVPSTDPTSGVTSYLLRRSAAPLQQSFYFTQPCWSRDGRFLWLYCAHPPSGSARDGRTLAVVDFQAGTLTNFPETQFTDASPWVDTHDGSVVWATRNAVWRRGRETGDRPICLTQIPDDLLRKRPVWRLATHLTRSADGAWFLLDITVGNDRLLGGIPSEGGDLRIWQRLDRGWHHAQFSPTDPDLILLAEEEWIDPLTGRVTPPRVRIALCRREDPPRPLVLGATVGHEWWDRSGRAIWYVDFERGTMRVGLDGQAPECVWPAGNWHASASRCGRYLVADTLPGTTQDRGPSTSVLFLNRETKRAVPIVTAMPVASPSLDPYHPHPHPSFQCDDRMVVYTTHLAGAPDLAVVPVAHLVAATS
;
A
#
# COMPACT_ATOMS: atom_id res chain seq x y z
N MET A 1 15.78 -31.28 -6.99
CA MET A 1 15.35 -31.39 -8.42
C MET A 1 16.13 -32.45 -9.21
N PHE A 2 15.49 -33.02 -10.26
CA PHE A 2 16.02 -34.04 -11.21
C PHE A 2 16.75 -35.23 -10.58
N GLY A 3 16.38 -35.65 -9.36
CA GLY A 3 17.06 -36.74 -8.66
C GLY A 3 18.49 -36.47 -8.21
N ARG A 4 19.08 -35.29 -8.46
CA ARG A 4 20.44 -34.96 -7.97
C ARG A 4 20.50 -34.84 -6.44
N SER A 5 19.45 -34.29 -5.83
CA SER A 5 19.28 -34.30 -4.36
C SER A 5 19.06 -35.71 -3.82
N SER A 6 18.26 -36.52 -4.51
CA SER A 6 18.07 -37.95 -4.20
C SER A 6 19.38 -38.76 -4.29
N TRP A 7 20.22 -38.48 -5.29
CA TRP A 7 21.52 -39.12 -5.48
C TRP A 7 22.48 -38.75 -4.34
N ALA A 8 22.56 -37.47 -3.97
CA ALA A 8 23.34 -37.03 -2.83
C ALA A 8 22.91 -37.75 -1.53
N TRP A 9 21.61 -37.82 -1.25
CA TRP A 9 21.08 -38.60 -0.13
C TRP A 9 21.45 -40.09 -0.21
N ALA A 10 21.27 -40.73 -1.36
CA ALA A 10 21.56 -42.15 -1.57
C ALA A 10 23.05 -42.50 -1.46
N LYS A 11 23.95 -41.58 -1.81
CA LYS A 11 25.41 -41.72 -1.66
C LYS A 11 25.93 -41.37 -0.27
N SER A 12 25.22 -40.53 0.49
CA SER A 12 25.61 -40.12 1.85
C SER A 12 25.00 -41.02 2.94
N ALA A 13 23.92 -41.73 2.66
CA ALA A 13 23.39 -42.79 3.52
C ALA A 13 24.28 -44.05 3.47
N ASP A 14 24.24 -44.84 4.55
CA ASP A 14 24.81 -46.19 4.54
C ASP A 14 24.07 -47.06 3.49
N PRO A 15 24.75 -47.96 2.74
CA PRO A 15 24.12 -48.79 1.71
C PRO A 15 22.96 -49.68 2.17
N SER A 16 22.80 -49.93 3.48
CA SER A 16 21.64 -50.64 4.05
C SER A 16 20.38 -49.77 4.19
N VAL A 17 20.52 -48.44 4.23
CA VAL A 17 19.40 -47.49 4.37
C VAL A 17 18.70 -47.31 3.02
N THR A 18 17.42 -47.65 2.95
CA THR A 18 16.60 -47.36 1.76
C THR A 18 16.24 -45.88 1.71
N VAL A 19 16.59 -45.19 0.62
CA VAL A 19 16.17 -43.81 0.35
C VAL A 19 14.95 -43.82 -0.55
N HIS A 20 13.79 -43.51 0.02
CA HIS A 20 12.54 -43.35 -0.74
C HIS A 20 12.44 -41.94 -1.32
N CYS A 21 12.11 -41.85 -2.61
CA CYS A 21 12.01 -40.59 -3.33
C CYS A 21 10.63 -40.47 -3.96
N ILE A 22 9.88 -39.43 -3.58
CA ILE A 22 8.48 -39.22 -3.95
C ILE A 22 8.35 -37.90 -4.69
N ASP A 23 7.86 -37.96 -5.93
CA ASP A 23 7.66 -36.84 -6.86
C ASP A 23 6.69 -37.38 -7.96
N PRO A 24 5.71 -36.60 -8.45
CA PRO A 24 4.86 -37.03 -9.57
C PRO A 24 5.63 -37.27 -10.88
N TRP A 25 6.75 -36.58 -11.13
CA TRP A 25 7.49 -36.61 -12.41
C TRP A 25 6.62 -36.37 -13.66
N GLU A 26 5.50 -35.66 -13.52
CA GLU A 26 4.59 -35.27 -14.60
C GLU A 26 4.99 -33.92 -15.23
N GLU A 27 4.46 -33.57 -16.41
CA GLU A 27 4.94 -32.41 -17.15
C GLU A 27 4.70 -31.08 -16.40
N ASN A 28 5.79 -30.41 -16.01
CA ASN A 28 5.75 -29.15 -15.28
C ASN A 28 6.30 -28.00 -16.15
N HIS A 29 5.41 -27.09 -16.57
CA HIS A 29 5.82 -25.99 -17.44
C HIS A 29 6.82 -25.00 -16.79
N GLY A 30 6.92 -24.96 -15.47
CA GLY A 30 7.85 -24.07 -14.74
C GLY A 30 9.33 -24.46 -14.86
N ILE A 31 9.63 -25.73 -15.18
CA ILE A 31 11.00 -26.25 -15.30
C ILE A 31 11.48 -26.38 -16.76
N ARG A 32 10.62 -26.17 -17.75
CA ARG A 32 11.01 -26.15 -19.19
C ARG A 32 12.24 -25.28 -19.51
N PRO A 33 12.46 -24.10 -18.90
CA PRO A 33 13.70 -23.35 -19.10
C PRO A 33 14.96 -24.08 -18.60
N MET A 34 14.85 -24.88 -17.54
CA MET A 34 15.95 -25.71 -17.00
C MET A 34 16.16 -27.00 -17.78
N GLU A 35 15.10 -27.61 -18.31
CA GLU A 35 15.19 -28.71 -19.29
C GLU A 35 16.02 -28.27 -20.50
N GLN A 36 15.66 -27.12 -21.10
CA GLN A 36 16.38 -26.53 -22.23
C GLN A 36 17.82 -26.13 -21.89
N ALA A 37 18.06 -25.51 -20.74
CA ALA A 37 19.40 -25.05 -20.34
C ALA A 37 20.36 -26.19 -19.95
N LEU A 38 19.85 -27.32 -19.47
CA LEU A 38 20.66 -28.47 -19.04
C LEU A 38 20.68 -29.62 -20.06
N GLY A 39 19.87 -29.56 -21.13
CA GLY A 39 19.79 -30.61 -22.14
C GLY A 39 19.16 -31.92 -21.63
N ILE A 40 18.15 -31.80 -20.75
CA ILE A 40 17.49 -32.93 -20.07
C ILE A 40 15.98 -32.84 -20.21
N THR A 41 15.29 -33.99 -20.14
CA THR A 41 13.83 -34.05 -20.08
C THR A 41 13.40 -34.40 -18.65
N TYR A 42 12.45 -33.67 -18.08
CA TYR A 42 11.86 -34.04 -16.79
C TYR A 42 10.95 -35.25 -16.94
N GLY A 43 11.08 -36.19 -16.00
CA GLY A 43 10.33 -37.43 -16.03
C GLY A 43 11.04 -38.51 -15.22
N ILE A 44 10.29 -39.57 -14.89
CA ILE A 44 10.78 -40.66 -14.04
C ILE A 44 11.98 -41.39 -14.65
N ASP A 45 12.11 -41.45 -15.98
CA ASP A 45 13.22 -42.16 -16.62
C ASP A 45 14.53 -41.36 -16.59
N GLN A 46 14.48 -40.03 -16.68
CA GLN A 46 15.65 -39.18 -16.43
C GLN A 46 16.07 -39.23 -14.95
N PHE A 47 15.09 -39.30 -14.03
CA PHE A 47 15.32 -39.48 -12.60
C PHE A 47 15.98 -40.84 -12.30
N ARG A 48 15.46 -41.94 -12.88
CA ARG A 48 16.04 -43.29 -12.80
C ARG A 48 17.46 -43.34 -13.39
N ALA A 49 17.69 -42.70 -14.53
CA ALA A 49 19.02 -42.64 -15.15
C ALA A 49 20.07 -41.97 -14.23
N TYR A 50 19.67 -40.90 -13.50
CA TYR A 50 20.53 -40.26 -12.50
C TYR A 50 20.74 -41.09 -11.21
N LEU A 51 19.94 -42.13 -10.97
CA LEU A 51 20.06 -43.02 -9.80
C LEU A 51 20.50 -44.45 -10.16
N ALA A 52 20.93 -44.70 -11.39
CA ALA A 52 21.29 -46.03 -11.87
C ALA A 52 22.45 -46.70 -11.09
N ASP A 53 23.26 -45.90 -10.37
CA ASP A 53 24.36 -46.34 -9.50
C ASP A 53 24.03 -46.29 -8.00
N CYS A 54 22.74 -46.13 -7.65
CA CYS A 54 22.23 -45.98 -6.27
C CYS A 54 21.18 -47.06 -5.96
N PRO A 55 21.58 -48.33 -5.75
CA PRO A 55 20.64 -49.46 -5.58
C PRO A 55 19.80 -49.40 -4.29
N ASN A 56 20.16 -48.52 -3.36
CA ASN A 56 19.41 -48.21 -2.14
C ASN A 56 18.30 -47.16 -2.36
N ALA A 57 18.31 -46.43 -3.47
CA ALA A 57 17.28 -45.43 -3.81
C ALA A 57 16.06 -46.06 -4.49
N LYS A 58 14.85 -45.62 -4.13
CA LYS A 58 13.59 -46.14 -4.68
C LYS A 58 12.70 -45.00 -5.17
N ALA A 59 12.52 -44.93 -6.49
CA ALA A 59 11.60 -44.00 -7.15
C ALA A 59 10.14 -44.44 -6.92
N LEU A 60 9.33 -43.58 -6.29
CA LEU A 60 7.92 -43.78 -6.04
C LEU A 60 7.12 -42.64 -6.70
N GLN A 61 6.43 -42.93 -7.79
CA GLN A 61 5.74 -41.90 -8.58
C GLN A 61 4.38 -41.54 -7.97
N GLY A 62 4.15 -40.26 -7.73
CA GLY A 62 2.85 -39.76 -7.30
C GLY A 62 2.91 -38.47 -6.48
N TYR A 63 1.74 -37.90 -6.22
CA TYR A 63 1.57 -36.71 -5.39
C TYR A 63 1.54 -37.08 -3.91
N SER A 64 2.41 -36.46 -3.12
CA SER A 64 2.35 -36.53 -1.66
C SER A 64 1.25 -35.60 -1.11
N PRO A 65 0.53 -35.98 -0.04
CA PRO A 65 0.45 -37.33 0.54
C PRO A 65 -0.56 -38.24 -0.16
N ASP A 66 -1.29 -37.74 -1.17
CA ASP A 66 -2.52 -38.37 -1.69
C ASP A 66 -2.36 -39.72 -2.37
N ASN A 67 -1.21 -39.99 -3.00
CA ASN A 67 -0.90 -41.31 -3.56
C ASN A 67 -0.21 -42.27 -2.57
N PHE A 68 -0.04 -41.87 -1.31
CA PHE A 68 0.72 -42.61 -0.29
C PHE A 68 -0.01 -42.69 1.06
N GLN A 69 -1.33 -42.46 1.09
CA GLN A 69 -2.12 -42.43 2.34
C GLN A 69 -2.14 -43.78 3.09
N ASP A 70 -1.76 -44.87 2.43
CA ASP A 70 -1.64 -46.24 2.95
C ASP A 70 -0.24 -46.58 3.50
N TRP A 71 0.69 -45.62 3.55
CA TRP A 71 2.05 -45.81 4.04
C TRP A 71 2.08 -46.29 5.51
N ASP A 72 2.52 -47.53 5.73
CA ASP A 72 2.47 -48.21 7.04
C ASP A 72 3.80 -48.18 7.80
N ARG A 73 4.86 -47.63 7.22
CA ARG A 73 6.25 -47.81 7.70
C ARG A 73 6.76 -46.61 8.49
N PRO A 74 7.56 -46.83 9.56
CA PRO A 74 8.31 -45.75 10.16
C PRO A 74 9.33 -45.18 9.16
N VAL A 75 9.70 -43.93 9.35
CA VAL A 75 10.65 -43.17 8.54
C VAL A 75 11.66 -42.53 9.49
N ASP A 76 12.94 -42.94 9.42
CA ASP A 76 13.97 -42.42 10.34
C ASP A 76 14.41 -40.99 10.00
N LEU A 77 14.31 -40.59 8.73
CA LEU A 77 14.60 -39.24 8.25
C LEU A 77 13.58 -38.83 7.17
N PHE A 78 12.95 -37.68 7.36
CA PHE A 78 12.05 -37.04 6.40
C PHE A 78 12.69 -35.75 5.86
N PHE A 79 12.74 -35.61 4.53
CA PHE A 79 13.28 -34.43 3.83
C PHE A 79 12.24 -33.80 2.90
N GLU A 80 11.93 -32.52 3.08
CA GLU A 80 10.96 -31.77 2.26
C GLU A 80 11.66 -30.76 1.30
N ASP A 81 11.37 -30.91 0.00
CA ASP A 81 11.89 -30.14 -1.15
C ASP A 81 10.91 -30.25 -2.35
N SER A 82 9.62 -30.51 -2.10
CA SER A 82 8.62 -30.85 -3.13
C SER A 82 7.67 -29.69 -3.50
N VAL A 83 7.04 -29.06 -2.50
CA VAL A 83 6.06 -27.98 -2.71
C VAL A 83 6.22 -26.90 -1.64
N HIS A 84 6.41 -25.65 -2.07
CA HIS A 84 6.76 -24.53 -1.18
C HIS A 84 5.57 -23.66 -0.73
N THR A 85 4.34 -24.16 -0.90
CA THR A 85 3.09 -23.42 -0.65
C THR A 85 2.04 -24.27 0.08
N ASP A 86 1.29 -23.62 0.97
CA ASP A 86 0.12 -24.21 1.62
C ASP A 86 -1.09 -24.29 0.64
N PRO A 87 -2.01 -25.25 0.81
CA PRO A 87 -2.08 -26.24 1.89
C PRO A 87 -1.24 -27.51 1.67
N ILE A 88 -0.66 -27.71 0.48
CA ILE A 88 0.00 -28.98 0.12
C ILE A 88 1.22 -29.23 1.01
N LEU A 89 2.06 -28.22 1.22
CA LEU A 89 3.18 -28.28 2.15
C LEU A 89 2.74 -28.71 3.56
N SER A 90 1.76 -28.03 4.18
CA SER A 90 1.29 -28.43 5.50
C SER A 90 0.75 -29.85 5.55
N ARG A 91 0.11 -30.33 4.48
CA ARG A 91 -0.35 -31.73 4.41
C ARG A 91 0.82 -32.71 4.36
N ASN A 92 1.90 -32.42 3.64
CA ASN A 92 3.13 -33.22 3.67
C ASN A 92 3.79 -33.21 5.06
N LEU A 93 4.04 -32.01 5.62
CA LEU A 93 4.69 -31.83 6.91
C LEU A 93 3.89 -32.46 8.05
N GLU A 94 2.55 -32.45 7.96
CA GLU A 94 1.70 -33.17 8.90
C GLU A 94 1.78 -34.67 8.68
N PHE A 95 1.59 -35.15 7.45
CA PHE A 95 1.56 -36.58 7.11
C PHE A 95 2.87 -37.28 7.47
N TRP A 96 3.99 -36.92 6.85
CA TRP A 96 5.27 -37.63 7.02
C TRP A 96 5.81 -37.57 8.45
N SER A 97 5.53 -36.48 9.18
CA SER A 97 5.90 -36.37 10.60
C SER A 97 5.21 -37.39 11.52
N ARG A 98 4.07 -37.98 11.12
CA ARG A 98 3.39 -39.04 11.89
C ARG A 98 4.11 -40.39 11.77
N HIS A 99 4.92 -40.57 10.75
CA HIS A 99 5.77 -41.75 10.53
C HIS A 99 7.19 -41.57 11.10
N LEU A 100 7.52 -40.36 11.56
CA LEU A 100 8.81 -40.02 12.17
C LEU A 100 8.82 -40.44 13.66
N PRO A 101 9.75 -41.29 14.13
CA PRO A 101 9.87 -41.61 15.55
C PRO A 101 10.46 -40.42 16.34
N PRO A 102 10.35 -40.41 17.69
CA PRO A 102 11.00 -39.41 18.55
C PRO A 102 12.51 -39.26 18.31
N THR A 103 13.18 -40.36 17.95
CA THR A 103 14.59 -40.43 17.57
C THR A 103 14.90 -40.01 16.12
N GLY A 104 13.89 -39.81 15.27
CA GLY A 104 14.05 -39.51 13.84
C GLY A 104 14.33 -38.03 13.56
N ILE A 105 14.79 -37.72 12.35
CA ILE A 105 15.15 -36.36 11.89
C ILE A 105 14.11 -35.83 10.89
N ALA A 106 13.61 -34.61 11.11
CA ALA A 106 12.88 -33.87 10.07
C ALA A 106 13.75 -32.74 9.55
N CYS A 107 13.92 -32.64 8.23
CA CYS A 107 14.71 -31.62 7.57
C CYS A 107 14.13 -31.27 6.19
N GLY A 108 14.76 -30.33 5.49
CA GLY A 108 14.32 -29.91 4.17
C GLY A 108 15.09 -28.71 3.65
N HIS A 109 14.62 -28.15 2.54
CA HIS A 109 15.23 -27.02 1.86
C HIS A 109 14.41 -25.71 2.00
N ASP A 110 14.91 -24.63 1.41
CA ASP A 110 14.23 -23.35 1.18
C ASP A 110 13.59 -22.65 2.42
N TYR A 111 14.19 -22.82 3.61
CA TYR A 111 13.85 -22.04 4.81
C TYR A 111 14.34 -20.59 4.72
N ARG A 112 13.65 -19.78 3.91
CA ARG A 112 14.08 -18.42 3.54
C ARG A 112 12.88 -17.49 3.28
N PRO A 113 13.05 -16.14 3.29
CA PRO A 113 11.93 -15.19 3.14
C PRO A 113 11.07 -15.36 1.89
N ARG A 114 11.64 -15.87 0.78
CA ARG A 114 10.96 -16.17 -0.49
C ARG A 114 9.83 -17.20 -0.36
N PHE A 115 9.93 -18.09 0.61
CA PHE A 115 9.00 -19.20 0.82
C PHE A 115 8.40 -19.12 2.24
N PRO A 116 7.47 -18.17 2.46
CA PRO A 116 6.91 -17.93 3.79
C PRO A 116 6.18 -19.15 4.33
N ASP A 117 5.52 -19.94 3.48
CA ASP A 117 4.80 -21.14 3.90
C ASP A 117 5.76 -22.24 4.37
N VAL A 118 6.93 -22.41 3.72
CA VAL A 118 8.02 -23.29 4.20
C VAL A 118 8.43 -22.89 5.60
N ARG A 119 8.72 -21.60 5.82
CA ARG A 119 9.08 -21.10 7.14
C ARG A 119 7.97 -21.31 8.17
N ASN A 120 6.73 -20.92 7.86
CA ASN A 120 5.58 -21.06 8.73
C ASN A 120 5.28 -22.54 9.07
N GLY A 121 5.41 -23.44 8.10
CA GLY A 121 5.22 -24.88 8.24
C GLY A 121 6.29 -25.53 9.12
N VAL A 122 7.56 -25.18 8.90
CA VAL A 122 8.69 -25.63 9.73
C VAL A 122 8.59 -25.06 11.14
N ASP A 123 8.19 -23.79 11.30
CA ASP A 123 7.90 -23.16 12.59
C ASP A 123 6.78 -23.91 13.36
N ARG A 124 5.71 -24.32 12.67
CA ARG A 124 4.63 -25.16 13.23
C ARG A 124 5.13 -26.56 13.61
N LEU A 125 5.94 -27.18 12.76
CA LEU A 125 6.52 -28.52 12.97
C LEU A 125 7.48 -28.52 14.16
N ALA A 126 8.40 -27.57 14.23
CA ALA A 126 9.38 -27.41 15.30
C ALA A 126 8.72 -27.23 16.67
N ARG A 127 7.67 -26.39 16.75
CA ARG A 127 6.86 -26.24 17.97
C ARG A 127 6.12 -27.52 18.36
N ARG A 128 5.55 -28.25 17.40
CA ARG A 128 4.84 -29.53 17.65
C ARG A 128 5.76 -30.68 18.06
N LEU A 129 7.02 -30.66 17.62
CA LEU A 129 8.04 -31.65 17.99
C LEU A 129 8.91 -31.24 19.19
N GLU A 130 8.72 -30.03 19.72
CA GLU A 130 9.54 -29.40 20.78
C GLU A 130 11.05 -29.36 20.44
N ARG A 131 11.39 -29.01 19.20
CA ARG A 131 12.76 -29.01 18.65
C ARG A 131 13.26 -27.63 18.22
N GLU A 132 14.57 -27.44 18.31
CA GLU A 132 15.29 -26.28 17.76
C GLU A 132 15.35 -26.35 16.23
N ILE A 133 15.16 -25.22 15.55
CA ILE A 133 15.36 -25.10 14.09
C ILE A 133 16.84 -24.75 13.83
N LEU A 134 17.61 -25.74 13.38
CA LEU A 134 18.96 -25.52 12.86
C LEU A 134 18.87 -25.16 11.37
N VAL A 135 19.61 -24.14 10.93
CA VAL A 135 19.56 -23.63 9.55
C VAL A 135 20.98 -23.50 8.97
N VAL A 136 21.27 -24.25 7.91
CA VAL A 136 22.58 -24.28 7.21
C VAL A 136 22.35 -23.85 5.77
N ASP A 137 22.86 -22.67 5.41
CA ASP A 137 22.38 -21.91 4.26
C ASP A 137 20.83 -21.89 4.20
N THR A 138 20.20 -22.46 3.18
CA THR A 138 18.74 -22.58 3.00
C THR A 138 18.15 -23.87 3.58
N LEU A 139 18.98 -24.85 3.95
CA LEU A 139 18.55 -26.11 4.54
C LEU A 139 18.11 -25.89 6.00
N TRP A 140 17.05 -26.56 6.41
CA TRP A 140 16.57 -26.58 7.81
C TRP A 140 16.61 -28.01 8.36
N CYS A 141 16.80 -28.14 9.68
CA CYS A 141 16.89 -29.43 10.36
C CYS A 141 16.36 -29.35 11.80
N LEU A 142 15.56 -30.35 12.19
CA LEU A 142 14.95 -30.57 13.49
C LEU A 142 15.49 -31.89 14.06
N LEU A 143 16.68 -31.85 14.66
CA LEU A 143 17.32 -33.02 15.25
C LEU A 143 16.50 -33.59 16.43
N PRO A 144 16.58 -34.90 16.70
CA PRO A 144 15.98 -35.53 17.88
C PRO A 144 16.61 -35.02 19.19
N PRO A 145 15.93 -35.17 20.34
CA PRO A 145 16.47 -34.77 21.64
C PRO A 145 17.79 -35.46 21.96
N VAL A 146 18.78 -34.71 22.45
CA VAL A 146 20.11 -35.24 22.85
C VAL A 146 20.00 -36.27 24.00
N SER A 147 18.93 -36.22 24.78
CA SER A 147 18.58 -37.21 25.81
C SER A 147 18.19 -38.58 25.23
N GLU A 148 17.66 -38.63 24.02
CA GLU A 148 17.29 -39.86 23.31
C GLU A 148 18.39 -40.32 22.35
N VAL A 149 19.02 -39.37 21.66
CA VAL A 149 20.08 -39.61 20.68
C VAL A 149 21.31 -38.76 21.03
N PRO A 150 22.21 -39.24 21.91
CA PRO A 150 23.38 -38.46 22.34
C PRO A 150 24.30 -37.98 21.19
N ALA A 151 24.36 -38.75 20.09
CA ALA A 151 25.09 -38.39 18.88
C ALA A 151 24.56 -37.11 18.19
N ALA A 152 23.29 -36.75 18.40
CA ALA A 152 22.69 -35.52 17.84
C ALA A 152 23.41 -34.25 18.33
N LYS A 153 24.08 -34.29 19.49
CA LYS A 153 24.92 -33.17 19.95
C LYS A 153 26.05 -32.87 18.98
N ALA A 154 26.80 -33.89 18.54
CA ALA A 154 27.92 -33.71 17.62
C ALA A 154 27.42 -33.21 16.25
N VAL A 155 26.32 -33.77 15.75
CA VAL A 155 25.67 -33.32 14.50
C VAL A 155 25.24 -31.85 14.61
N ARG A 156 24.63 -31.44 15.74
CA ARG A 156 24.27 -30.04 16.01
C ARG A 156 25.50 -29.12 15.98
N GLU A 157 26.60 -29.52 16.60
CA GLU A 157 27.86 -28.76 16.62
C GLU A 157 28.45 -28.62 15.21
N THR A 158 28.43 -29.67 14.39
CA THR A 158 28.82 -29.61 12.96
C THR A 158 27.90 -28.71 12.14
N LEU A 159 26.57 -28.82 12.29
CA LEU A 159 25.62 -27.97 11.56
C LEU A 159 25.78 -26.48 11.94
N LEU A 160 26.08 -26.16 13.20
CA LEU A 160 26.35 -24.78 13.63
C LEU A 160 27.67 -24.24 13.06
N ALA A 161 28.70 -25.08 12.91
CA ALA A 161 29.93 -24.69 12.22
C ALA A 161 29.67 -24.40 10.73
N LEU A 162 28.98 -25.31 10.03
CA LEU A 162 28.60 -25.13 8.62
C LEU A 162 27.68 -23.91 8.41
N ALA A 163 26.79 -23.60 9.37
CA ALA A 163 25.96 -22.40 9.34
C ALA A 163 26.78 -21.10 9.49
N ALA A 164 27.88 -21.14 10.25
CA ALA A 164 28.82 -20.02 10.37
C ALA A 164 29.69 -19.87 9.11
N GLU A 165 30.17 -20.97 8.53
CA GLU A 165 30.91 -20.98 7.26
C GLU A 165 30.05 -20.49 6.09
N ALA A 166 28.82 -20.98 5.95
CA ALA A 166 27.87 -20.51 4.94
C ALA A 166 27.51 -19.02 5.11
N ARG A 167 27.45 -18.52 6.36
CA ARG A 167 27.28 -17.08 6.63
C ARG A 167 28.53 -16.28 6.23
N ALA A 168 29.73 -16.83 6.40
CA ALA A 168 30.97 -16.18 5.98
C ALA A 168 31.09 -16.14 4.44
N ASP A 169 30.79 -17.23 3.73
CA ASP A 169 30.78 -17.26 2.26
C ASP A 169 29.68 -16.37 1.65
N ALA A 170 28.51 -16.28 2.29
CA ALA A 170 27.47 -15.30 1.92
C ALA A 170 27.94 -13.83 2.07
N LEU A 171 28.91 -13.55 2.96
CA LEU A 171 29.52 -12.23 3.11
C LEU A 171 30.68 -11.98 2.12
N THR A 172 31.38 -13.02 1.64
CA THR A 172 32.37 -12.90 0.55
C THR A 172 31.72 -12.85 -0.83
N ARG A 173 30.46 -13.29 -0.95
CA ARG A 173 29.60 -13.18 -2.16
C ARG A 173 28.45 -12.19 -1.95
N PRO A 174 28.72 -10.91 -1.62
CA PRO A 174 27.69 -9.96 -1.16
C PRO A 174 26.59 -9.67 -2.19
N TYR A 175 26.80 -10.01 -3.47
CA TYR A 175 25.93 -9.70 -4.60
C TYR A 175 25.39 -10.93 -5.35
N ALA A 176 25.04 -12.01 -4.65
CA ALA A 176 24.24 -13.09 -5.23
C ALA A 176 22.87 -12.53 -5.70
N HIS A 177 22.51 -12.73 -6.97
CA HIS A 177 21.33 -12.12 -7.57
C HIS A 177 20.77 -12.95 -8.73
N THR A 178 19.47 -12.80 -8.97
CA THR A 178 18.84 -13.14 -10.25
C THR A 178 18.34 -11.86 -10.91
N PHE A 179 18.63 -11.67 -12.19
CA PHE A 179 18.10 -10.58 -13.02
C PHE A 179 17.67 -11.14 -14.38
N GLN A 180 16.41 -10.92 -14.76
CA GLN A 180 15.79 -11.45 -15.97
C GLN A 180 14.88 -10.41 -16.63
N LEU A 181 14.79 -10.46 -17.96
CA LEU A 181 13.90 -9.62 -18.76
C LEU A 181 12.82 -10.48 -19.42
N ARG A 182 11.57 -10.02 -19.36
CA ARG A 182 10.38 -10.68 -19.90
C ARG A 182 9.58 -9.67 -20.74
N ASN A 183 8.71 -10.18 -21.62
CA ASN A 183 7.81 -9.37 -22.45
C ASN A 183 8.51 -8.23 -23.22
N LYS A 184 9.75 -8.49 -23.67
CA LYS A 184 10.53 -7.61 -24.56
C LYS A 184 9.82 -7.52 -25.92
N PRO A 185 9.54 -6.32 -26.47
CA PRO A 185 8.93 -6.19 -27.78
C PRO A 185 9.99 -6.25 -28.89
N ASP A 186 9.74 -7.05 -29.92
CA ASP A 186 10.63 -7.18 -31.08
C ASP A 186 10.58 -5.96 -32.03
N THR A 187 9.65 -5.02 -31.82
CA THR A 187 9.44 -3.84 -32.66
C THR A 187 8.98 -2.64 -31.84
N VAL A 188 9.54 -1.46 -32.13
CA VAL A 188 9.30 -0.19 -31.44
C VAL A 188 9.22 0.97 -32.44
N SER A 189 8.50 2.03 -32.09
CA SER A 189 8.47 3.28 -32.88
C SER A 189 9.70 4.16 -32.58
N PRO A 190 10.20 4.97 -33.53
CA PRO A 190 11.26 5.95 -33.29
C PRO A 190 10.89 6.95 -32.18
N GLY A 191 11.71 7.03 -31.12
CA GLY A 191 11.41 7.84 -29.93
C GLY A 191 10.19 7.36 -29.13
N GLY A 192 9.75 6.11 -29.33
CA GLY A 192 8.67 5.48 -28.59
C GLY A 192 9.09 4.94 -27.22
N VAL A 193 8.09 4.53 -26.44
CA VAL A 193 8.28 3.81 -25.18
C VAL A 193 8.35 2.33 -25.46
N MET A 194 9.44 1.69 -25.02
CA MET A 194 9.63 0.25 -25.01
C MET A 194 9.28 -0.28 -23.60
N PRO A 195 8.12 -0.93 -23.39
CA PRO A 195 7.86 -1.64 -22.15
C PRO A 195 8.79 -2.86 -22.04
N ILE A 196 9.33 -3.11 -20.85
CA ILE A 196 10.00 -4.37 -20.49
C ILE A 196 9.53 -4.81 -19.11
N ASP A 197 9.28 -6.11 -18.93
CA ASP A 197 8.98 -6.66 -17.61
C ASP A 197 10.26 -7.19 -16.98
N VAL A 198 10.70 -6.53 -15.91
CA VAL A 198 11.88 -6.92 -15.14
C VAL A 198 11.49 -7.85 -14.00
N TYR A 199 12.24 -8.95 -13.86
CA TYR A 199 12.29 -9.73 -12.63
C TYR A 199 13.70 -9.60 -12.06
N ALA A 200 13.83 -9.03 -10.86
CA ALA A 200 15.10 -8.89 -10.15
C ALA A 200 14.98 -9.36 -8.70
N CYS A 201 15.98 -10.08 -8.20
CA CYS A 201 16.03 -10.55 -6.81
C CYS A 201 17.44 -10.38 -6.25
N ASN A 202 17.55 -9.82 -5.05
CA ASN A 202 18.71 -10.04 -4.20
C ASN A 202 18.57 -11.45 -3.62
N GLU A 203 19.53 -12.33 -3.91
CA GLU A 203 19.55 -13.73 -3.43
C GLU A 203 20.63 -13.93 -2.36
N SER A 204 21.26 -12.85 -1.87
CA SER A 204 22.11 -12.88 -0.69
C SER A 204 21.28 -12.74 0.59
N ARG A 205 21.81 -13.26 1.71
CA ARG A 205 21.14 -13.32 3.02
C ARG A 205 20.90 -11.95 3.67
N HIS A 206 21.50 -10.89 3.14
CA HIS A 206 21.61 -9.58 3.76
C HIS A 206 21.24 -8.48 2.76
N PRO A 207 20.58 -7.39 3.18
CA PRO A 207 20.28 -6.31 2.25
C PRO A 207 21.59 -5.76 1.70
N TRP A 208 21.60 -5.37 0.43
CA TRP A 208 22.76 -4.69 -0.14
C TRP A 208 22.88 -3.32 0.51
N MET A 209 23.96 -3.11 1.26
CA MET A 209 24.25 -1.85 1.94
C MET A 209 25.34 -1.10 1.17
N ASP A 210 25.29 0.23 1.20
CA ASP A 210 26.38 1.08 0.77
C ASP A 210 27.46 1.24 1.87
N GLY A 211 28.55 1.94 1.54
CA GLY A 211 29.66 2.16 2.47
C GLY A 211 29.33 3.01 3.71
N SER A 212 28.13 3.62 3.79
CA SER A 212 27.64 4.32 4.98
C SER A 212 26.77 3.44 5.89
N GLY A 213 26.38 2.24 5.43
CA GLY A 213 25.41 1.40 6.11
C GLY A 213 23.95 1.75 5.78
N ALA A 214 23.69 2.49 4.70
CA ALA A 214 22.34 2.70 4.16
C ALA A 214 22.00 1.63 3.09
N PRO A 215 20.73 1.23 2.90
CA PRO A 215 20.36 0.29 1.85
C PRO A 215 20.59 0.87 0.44
N ALA A 216 21.26 0.11 -0.42
CA ALA A 216 21.46 0.46 -1.82
C ALA A 216 20.14 0.42 -2.60
N THR A 217 19.95 1.41 -3.47
CA THR A 217 18.83 1.43 -4.44
C THR A 217 19.20 0.66 -5.70
N ALA A 218 18.22 0.02 -6.33
CA ALA A 218 18.41 -0.82 -7.51
C ALA A 218 17.73 -0.19 -8.73
N HIS A 219 18.47 -0.08 -9.83
CA HIS A 219 18.06 0.57 -11.07
C HIS A 219 18.34 -0.34 -12.26
N VAL A 220 17.61 -0.18 -13.35
CA VAL A 220 17.85 -0.87 -14.62
C VAL A 220 18.30 0.14 -15.66
N SER A 221 19.49 -0.08 -16.21
CA SER A 221 20.01 0.66 -17.35
C SER A 221 19.83 -0.19 -18.61
N VAL A 222 19.26 0.37 -19.66
CA VAL A 222 19.02 -0.34 -20.93
C VAL A 222 19.87 0.29 -22.02
N HIS A 223 20.59 -0.54 -22.78
CA HIS A 223 21.63 -0.11 -23.71
C HIS A 223 21.32 -0.63 -25.11
N VAL A 224 21.27 0.27 -26.08
CA VAL A 224 21.01 -0.05 -27.50
C VAL A 224 22.31 0.06 -28.28
N HIS A 225 22.73 -1.04 -28.87
CA HIS A 225 23.95 -1.18 -29.64
C HIS A 225 23.66 -0.90 -31.12
N THR A 226 24.27 0.16 -31.63
CA THR A 226 24.15 0.64 -33.01
C THR A 226 25.49 0.48 -33.76
N GLU A 227 25.50 0.61 -35.08
CA GLU A 227 26.75 0.66 -35.87
C GLU A 227 27.70 1.81 -35.45
N GLN A 228 27.16 2.85 -34.82
CA GLN A 228 27.92 4.01 -34.32
C GLN A 228 28.37 3.86 -32.85
N GLY A 229 28.02 2.73 -32.20
CA GLY A 229 28.40 2.42 -30.81
C GLY A 229 27.21 2.14 -29.89
N GLU A 230 27.53 1.93 -28.61
CA GLU A 230 26.55 1.71 -27.53
C GLU A 230 25.89 3.03 -27.12
N THR A 231 24.57 3.14 -27.31
CA THR A 231 23.77 4.23 -26.78
C THR A 231 23.07 3.80 -25.49
N SER A 232 23.48 4.39 -24.37
CA SER A 232 22.82 4.18 -23.07
C SER A 232 21.47 4.91 -23.03
N GLY A 233 20.41 4.17 -22.72
CA GLY A 233 19.09 4.68 -22.42
C GLY A 233 18.98 5.22 -20.99
N ALA A 234 17.76 5.47 -20.54
CA ALA A 234 17.50 5.97 -19.19
C ALA A 234 17.88 4.93 -18.11
N LEU A 235 18.43 5.42 -17.00
CA LEU A 235 18.64 4.68 -15.76
C LEU A 235 17.35 4.72 -14.94
N LEU A 236 16.61 3.61 -14.92
CA LEU A 236 15.25 3.54 -14.38
C LEU A 236 15.25 2.90 -12.97
N PRO A 237 14.75 3.56 -11.92
CA PRO A 237 14.66 2.95 -10.60
C PRO A 237 13.67 1.79 -10.60
N LEU A 238 14.00 0.70 -9.90
CA LEU A 238 13.00 -0.31 -9.53
C LEU A 238 12.06 0.29 -8.47
N PRO A 239 10.75 -0.02 -8.51
CA PRO A 239 9.75 0.60 -7.63
C PRO A 239 9.86 0.15 -6.15
N LYS A 240 10.76 -0.78 -5.84
CA LYS A 240 11.07 -1.31 -4.50
C LYS A 240 12.56 -1.64 -4.43
N CYS A 241 13.18 -1.44 -3.28
CA CYS A 241 14.54 -1.91 -3.02
C CYS A 241 14.60 -3.45 -3.05
N LEU A 242 15.72 -4.01 -3.50
CA LEU A 242 15.93 -5.46 -3.57
C LEU A 242 16.31 -6.03 -2.18
N ALA A 243 15.28 -6.21 -1.36
CA ALA A 243 15.39 -6.88 -0.07
C ALA A 243 15.76 -8.37 -0.25
N PRO A 244 16.48 -8.98 0.72
CA PRO A 244 16.88 -10.39 0.67
C PRO A 244 15.72 -11.33 0.36
N ASP A 245 15.88 -12.14 -0.68
CA ASP A 245 14.93 -13.17 -1.09
C ASP A 245 13.52 -12.66 -1.41
N GLN A 246 13.36 -11.36 -1.67
CA GLN A 246 12.11 -10.74 -2.10
C GLN A 246 12.23 -10.27 -3.57
N PRO A 247 11.79 -11.10 -4.54
CA PRO A 247 11.89 -10.73 -5.95
C PRO A 247 10.94 -9.56 -6.28
N VAL A 248 11.51 -8.52 -6.89
CA VAL A 248 10.77 -7.40 -7.46
C VAL A 248 10.46 -7.74 -8.92
N THR A 249 9.17 -7.88 -9.22
CA THR A 249 8.68 -7.85 -10.60
C THR A 249 8.15 -6.45 -10.90
N ALA A 250 8.60 -5.81 -11.97
CA ALA A 250 8.24 -4.45 -12.34
C ALA A 250 8.22 -4.26 -13.86
N GLN A 251 7.14 -3.68 -14.38
CA GLN A 251 7.09 -3.20 -15.75
C GLN A 251 7.77 -1.82 -15.83
N LEU A 252 8.79 -1.69 -16.67
CA LEU A 252 9.54 -0.45 -16.89
C LEU A 252 9.27 0.09 -18.29
N SER A 253 8.93 1.38 -18.36
CA SER A 253 8.72 2.12 -19.61
C SER A 253 10.01 2.79 -20.07
N VAL A 254 10.78 2.12 -20.91
CA VAL A 254 12.06 2.63 -21.43
C VAL A 254 11.77 3.60 -22.59
N LEU A 255 11.95 4.91 -22.36
CA LEU A 255 11.97 5.85 -23.47
C LEU A 255 13.28 5.68 -24.24
N LEU A 256 13.18 5.21 -25.48
CA LEU A 256 14.34 5.11 -26.37
C LEU A 256 14.63 6.49 -26.98
N GLY A 257 15.93 6.77 -27.20
CA GLY A 257 16.35 7.98 -27.92
C GLY A 257 15.91 7.98 -29.39
N PRO A 258 16.26 9.03 -30.16
CA PRO A 258 16.05 9.06 -31.60
C PRO A 258 16.97 8.06 -32.31
N LEU A 259 16.62 6.77 -32.26
CA LEU A 259 17.28 5.69 -32.99
C LEU A 259 16.96 5.79 -34.49
N PRO A 260 17.93 5.52 -35.39
CA PRO A 260 17.65 5.44 -36.81
C PRO A 260 16.81 4.19 -37.13
N PRO A 261 15.94 4.25 -38.15
CA PRO A 261 15.19 3.08 -38.62
C PRO A 261 16.10 1.91 -38.98
N GLY A 262 15.77 0.70 -38.52
CA GLY A 262 16.62 -0.47 -38.71
C GLY A 262 16.48 -1.50 -37.60
N THR A 263 17.42 -2.43 -37.53
CA THR A 263 17.47 -3.51 -36.55
C THR A 263 18.63 -3.29 -35.60
N HIS A 264 18.36 -3.22 -34.30
CA HIS A 264 19.36 -2.92 -33.25
C HIS A 264 19.45 -4.04 -32.23
N GLN A 265 20.63 -4.23 -31.64
CA GLN A 265 20.81 -5.11 -30.48
C GLN A 265 20.59 -4.34 -29.18
N VAL A 266 20.01 -4.99 -28.17
CA VAL A 266 19.72 -4.38 -26.87
C VAL A 266 20.16 -5.31 -25.74
N SER A 267 20.66 -4.72 -24.66
CA SER A 267 21.03 -5.40 -23.42
C SER A 267 20.56 -4.57 -22.21
N ALA A 268 20.37 -5.19 -21.05
CA ALA A 268 20.12 -4.46 -19.81
C ALA A 268 21.21 -4.74 -18.76
N ARG A 269 21.33 -3.80 -17.82
CA ARG A 269 22.22 -3.91 -16.67
C ARG A 269 21.44 -3.55 -15.40
N LEU A 270 21.53 -4.37 -14.36
CA LEU A 270 21.06 -4.04 -13.03
C LEU A 270 22.17 -3.26 -12.31
N VAL A 271 21.87 -2.04 -11.87
CA VAL A 271 22.82 -1.09 -11.30
C VAL A 271 22.43 -0.81 -9.85
N LEU A 272 23.38 -0.94 -8.92
CA LEU A 272 23.21 -0.59 -7.52
C LEU A 272 23.81 0.77 -7.26
N ILE A 273 23.05 1.62 -6.56
CA ILE A 273 23.39 3.02 -6.30
C ILE A 273 23.26 3.30 -4.80
N SER A 274 24.28 3.95 -4.22
CA SER A 274 24.30 4.38 -2.81
C SER A 274 23.26 5.47 -2.50
N ALA A 275 23.09 5.78 -1.22
CA ALA A 275 22.32 6.94 -0.77
C ALA A 275 22.93 8.28 -1.25
N SER A 276 24.23 8.32 -1.57
CA SER A 276 24.93 9.47 -2.16
C SER A 276 24.78 9.60 -3.69
N GLY A 277 24.26 8.58 -4.38
CA GLY A 277 24.12 8.56 -5.84
C GLY A 277 25.28 7.89 -6.59
N ASP A 278 26.24 7.29 -5.89
CA ASP A 278 27.40 6.62 -6.47
C ASP A 278 27.06 5.19 -6.92
N VAL A 279 27.57 4.76 -8.07
CA VAL A 279 27.39 3.39 -8.57
C VAL A 279 28.28 2.43 -7.77
N LEU A 280 27.64 1.60 -6.93
CA LEU A 280 28.29 0.58 -6.10
C LEU A 280 28.66 -0.67 -6.89
N ARG A 281 27.76 -1.09 -7.79
CA ARG A 281 27.91 -2.32 -8.56
C ARG A 281 27.03 -2.30 -9.81
N THR A 282 27.49 -2.97 -10.85
CA THR A 282 26.72 -3.24 -12.07
C THR A 282 26.74 -4.75 -12.33
N PHE A 283 25.60 -5.28 -12.75
CA PHE A 283 25.42 -6.66 -13.23
C PHE A 283 24.87 -6.60 -14.64
N GLU A 284 25.53 -7.26 -15.59
CA GLU A 284 25.05 -7.35 -16.97
C GLU A 284 24.12 -8.57 -17.13
N THR A 285 23.09 -8.48 -17.97
CA THR A 285 22.47 -9.69 -18.51
C THR A 285 23.41 -10.31 -19.53
N GLU A 286 23.64 -11.62 -19.46
CA GLU A 286 24.17 -12.39 -20.60
C GLU A 286 23.21 -12.31 -21.80
N GLU A 287 21.91 -12.15 -21.51
CA GLU A 287 20.87 -11.96 -22.50
C GLU A 287 21.03 -10.63 -23.25
N ARG A 288 21.07 -10.74 -24.58
CA ARG A 288 20.86 -9.66 -25.54
C ARG A 288 19.66 -10.01 -26.42
N TRP A 289 18.90 -9.02 -26.84
CA TRP A 289 17.77 -9.23 -27.75
C TRP A 289 17.75 -8.20 -28.88
N THR A 290 16.95 -8.49 -29.90
CA THR A 290 16.85 -7.69 -31.12
C THR A 290 15.61 -6.82 -31.08
N ILE A 291 15.72 -5.54 -31.43
CA ILE A 291 14.56 -4.67 -31.70
C ILE A 291 14.58 -4.14 -33.12
N ARG A 292 13.40 -3.98 -33.73
CA ARG A 292 13.19 -3.28 -34.99
C ARG A 292 12.63 -1.88 -34.72
N VAL A 293 13.25 -0.85 -35.28
CA VAL A 293 12.79 0.54 -35.23
C VAL A 293 12.12 0.88 -36.57
N ASP A 294 10.80 1.06 -36.56
CA ASP A 294 10.01 1.22 -37.79
C ASP A 294 10.03 2.65 -38.35
N GLY A 295 10.71 2.84 -39.48
CA GLY A 295 10.88 4.16 -40.12
C GLY A 295 9.63 4.77 -40.76
N ASN A 296 8.52 4.03 -40.84
CA ASN A 296 7.25 4.53 -41.38
C ASN A 296 6.37 5.23 -40.32
N ALA A 297 6.71 5.11 -39.03
CA ALA A 297 5.98 5.79 -37.96
C ALA A 297 6.35 7.28 -37.93
N ALA A 298 5.37 8.15 -38.22
CA ALA A 298 5.58 9.60 -38.18
C ALA A 298 5.93 10.06 -36.76
N LEU A 299 7.17 10.55 -36.59
CA LEU A 299 7.72 11.03 -35.31
C LEU A 299 6.72 11.94 -34.55
N PRO A 300 6.59 11.80 -33.22
CA PRO A 300 5.76 12.70 -32.41
C PRO A 300 6.08 14.17 -32.68
N ALA A 301 5.08 15.05 -32.64
CA ALA A 301 5.25 16.47 -32.96
C ALA A 301 6.30 17.16 -32.06
N SER A 302 6.39 16.75 -30.80
CA SER A 302 7.43 17.16 -29.84
C SER A 302 8.84 16.75 -30.26
N LEU A 303 9.01 15.53 -30.80
CA LEU A 303 10.29 15.03 -31.33
C LEU A 303 10.67 15.72 -32.64
N ARG A 304 9.71 16.03 -33.52
CA ARG A 304 9.94 16.85 -34.72
C ARG A 304 10.37 18.28 -34.37
N LEU A 305 9.73 18.91 -33.38
CA LEU A 305 10.16 20.21 -32.85
C LEU A 305 11.59 20.14 -32.27
N TYR A 306 11.90 19.10 -31.49
CA TYR A 306 13.25 18.91 -30.93
C TYR A 306 14.32 18.66 -32.01
N GLN A 307 14.00 17.92 -33.08
CA GLN A 307 14.91 17.70 -34.20
C GLN A 307 15.10 18.96 -35.07
N SER A 308 14.05 19.73 -35.35
CA SER A 308 14.20 21.04 -36.02
C SER A 308 15.11 21.96 -35.19
N PHE A 309 14.90 22.01 -33.87
CA PHE A 309 15.71 22.80 -32.94
C PHE A 309 17.18 22.35 -32.86
N GLN A 310 17.48 21.06 -33.08
CA GLN A 310 18.85 20.55 -33.21
C GLN A 310 19.46 20.84 -34.59
N ALA A 311 18.64 20.90 -35.66
CA ALA A 311 19.08 21.21 -37.02
C ALA A 311 19.37 22.71 -37.22
N ASP A 312 18.53 23.57 -36.65
CA ASP A 312 18.68 25.04 -36.65
C ASP A 312 19.65 25.56 -35.57
N ARG A 313 20.40 24.66 -34.90
CA ARG A 313 21.27 24.96 -33.74
C ARG A 313 22.40 25.95 -34.11
N PRO A 314 22.43 27.17 -33.52
CA PRO A 314 23.53 28.11 -33.74
C PRO A 314 24.86 27.58 -33.16
N ALA A 315 25.99 28.00 -33.75
CA ALA A 315 27.33 27.56 -33.31
C ALA A 315 27.67 27.96 -31.86
N ASN A 316 26.94 28.92 -31.29
CA ASN A 316 27.11 29.47 -29.94
C ASN A 316 26.06 28.96 -28.92
N PHE A 317 25.34 27.88 -29.22
CA PHE A 317 24.21 27.35 -28.41
C PHE A 317 24.55 26.84 -26.99
N GLU A 318 25.77 27.04 -26.50
CA GLU A 318 26.17 26.67 -25.12
C GLU A 318 26.17 27.87 -24.15
N SER A 319 26.02 29.11 -24.65
CA SER A 319 25.74 30.29 -23.84
C SER A 319 24.24 30.57 -23.74
N ILE A 320 23.71 30.61 -22.52
CA ILE A 320 22.36 31.16 -22.25
C ILE A 320 22.45 32.69 -22.26
N ASP A 321 21.51 33.38 -22.90
CA ASP A 321 21.38 34.83 -22.79
C ASP A 321 20.07 35.29 -22.09
N ALA A 322 19.89 36.62 -21.98
CA ALA A 322 18.70 37.19 -21.37
C ALA A 322 17.40 36.92 -22.17
N LEU A 323 17.52 36.74 -23.50
CA LEU A 323 16.40 36.40 -24.38
C LEU A 323 15.90 34.98 -24.10
N ASP A 324 16.80 34.01 -23.89
CA ASP A 324 16.45 32.64 -23.47
C ASP A 324 15.67 32.63 -22.15
N VAL A 325 16.11 33.43 -21.18
CA VAL A 325 15.44 33.56 -19.88
C VAL A 325 14.04 34.18 -20.04
N HIS A 326 13.91 35.24 -20.83
CA HIS A 326 12.62 35.85 -21.14
C HIS A 326 11.68 34.90 -21.91
N ALA A 327 12.22 34.08 -22.82
CA ALA A 327 11.46 33.05 -23.53
C ALA A 327 10.99 31.95 -22.59
N ALA A 328 11.85 31.44 -21.70
CA ALA A 328 11.49 30.46 -20.68
C ALA A 328 10.39 30.97 -19.73
N TYR A 329 10.51 32.21 -19.24
CA TYR A 329 9.48 32.87 -18.42
C TYR A 329 8.11 32.92 -19.13
N ARG A 330 8.08 33.34 -20.41
CA ARG A 330 6.82 33.42 -21.17
C ARG A 330 6.22 32.04 -21.48
N ILE A 331 7.06 31.06 -21.85
CA ILE A 331 6.61 29.70 -22.22
C ILE A 331 6.11 28.93 -21.00
N LEU A 332 6.75 29.08 -19.84
CA LEU A 332 6.43 28.29 -18.64
C LEU A 332 5.43 28.99 -17.70
N LEU A 333 5.52 30.32 -17.57
CA LEU A 333 4.80 31.09 -16.55
C LEU A 333 3.83 32.13 -17.16
N GLY A 334 3.68 32.16 -18.49
CA GLY A 334 2.75 33.05 -19.21
C GLY A 334 3.08 34.56 -19.18
N ARG A 335 4.16 34.97 -18.51
CA ARG A 335 4.53 36.38 -18.26
C ARG A 335 6.01 36.65 -18.48
N SER A 336 6.38 37.92 -18.58
CA SER A 336 7.81 38.32 -18.60
C SER A 336 8.35 38.43 -17.16
N PRO A 337 9.66 38.27 -16.92
CA PRO A 337 10.26 38.50 -15.59
C PRO A 337 10.11 39.95 -15.15
N GLU A 338 10.02 40.18 -13.84
CA GLU A 338 9.66 41.47 -13.26
C GLU A 338 10.83 42.47 -13.20
N SER A 339 12.08 41.99 -13.21
CA SER A 339 13.26 42.87 -13.23
C SER A 339 14.49 42.25 -13.93
N PRO A 340 15.38 43.08 -14.52
CA PRO A 340 16.68 42.62 -15.03
C PRO A 340 17.57 41.96 -13.96
N ARG A 341 17.36 42.28 -12.67
CA ARG A 341 18.12 41.72 -11.56
C ARG A 341 17.76 40.26 -11.28
N GLN A 342 16.49 39.88 -11.41
CA GLN A 342 16.09 38.46 -11.41
C GLN A 342 16.71 37.72 -12.59
N VAL A 343 16.62 38.28 -13.81
CA VAL A 343 17.22 37.67 -15.02
C VAL A 343 18.72 37.40 -14.84
N ALA A 344 19.48 38.37 -14.35
CA ALA A 344 20.90 38.18 -14.00
C ALA A 344 21.09 37.10 -12.92
N GLY A 345 20.30 37.10 -11.84
CA GLY A 345 20.36 36.10 -10.77
C GLY A 345 19.94 34.68 -11.19
N HIS A 346 19.21 34.53 -12.29
CA HIS A 346 18.98 33.25 -12.95
C HIS A 346 20.16 32.84 -13.82
N LEU A 347 20.69 33.73 -14.67
CA LEU A 347 21.84 33.47 -15.54
C LEU A 347 23.09 33.07 -14.75
N THR A 348 23.46 33.81 -13.69
CA THR A 348 24.67 33.52 -12.89
C THR A 348 24.65 32.15 -12.22
N ALA A 349 23.47 31.59 -11.94
CA ALA A 349 23.33 30.32 -11.21
C ALA A 349 22.83 29.14 -12.07
N ALA A 350 22.45 29.38 -13.33
CA ALA A 350 22.06 28.35 -14.28
C ALA A 350 23.14 28.22 -15.36
N GLN A 351 24.14 27.36 -15.10
CA GLN A 351 25.26 27.14 -16.03
C GLN A 351 24.86 26.43 -17.35
N THR A 352 23.63 25.89 -17.45
CA THR A 352 23.09 25.27 -18.66
C THR A 352 21.59 25.53 -18.80
N LEU A 353 21.07 25.53 -20.03
CA LEU A 353 19.64 25.74 -20.31
C LEU A 353 18.73 24.72 -19.60
N SER A 354 19.22 23.49 -19.42
CA SER A 354 18.56 22.45 -18.62
C SER A 354 18.53 22.78 -17.13
N GLY A 355 19.61 23.36 -16.58
CA GLY A 355 19.64 23.90 -15.22
C GLY A 355 18.67 25.07 -15.03
N LEU A 356 18.57 25.97 -16.03
CA LEU A 356 17.62 27.08 -16.02
C LEU A 356 16.17 26.59 -15.97
N ARG A 357 15.79 25.66 -16.87
CA ARG A 357 14.45 25.04 -16.86
C ARG A 357 14.14 24.35 -15.53
N ARG A 358 15.07 23.55 -15.01
CA ARG A 358 14.93 22.88 -13.70
C ARG A 358 14.72 23.89 -12.56
N ARG A 359 15.33 25.07 -12.63
CA ARG A 359 15.23 26.13 -11.60
C ARG A 359 13.96 26.97 -11.70
N PHE A 360 13.34 27.09 -12.87
CA PHE A 360 12.01 27.71 -12.99
C PHE A 360 10.88 26.81 -12.51
N MET A 361 11.02 25.50 -12.66
CA MET A 361 10.07 24.53 -12.11
C MET A 361 10.13 24.39 -10.58
N THR A 362 11.03 25.12 -9.89
CA THR A 362 11.27 25.01 -8.44
C THR A 362 11.45 26.35 -7.71
N SER A 363 11.11 27.49 -8.33
CA SER A 363 11.28 28.81 -7.68
C SER A 363 10.03 29.27 -6.91
N GLN A 364 10.24 29.84 -5.73
CA GLN A 364 9.16 30.25 -4.82
C GLN A 364 8.33 31.43 -5.34
N GLU A 365 8.87 32.24 -6.26
CA GLU A 365 8.16 33.36 -6.94
C GLU A 365 7.03 32.88 -7.85
N PHE A 366 7.00 31.61 -8.24
CA PHE A 366 5.86 31.00 -8.94
C PHE A 366 4.73 30.59 -7.99
N ILE A 367 4.99 30.49 -6.69
CA ILE A 367 4.14 29.78 -5.71
C ILE A 367 3.42 30.75 -4.75
N ASN A 368 4.06 31.85 -4.34
CA ASN A 368 3.65 32.61 -3.14
C ASN A 368 2.66 33.80 -3.36
N GLY A 369 1.90 33.84 -4.45
CA GLY A 369 1.14 35.04 -4.85
C GLY A 369 -0.30 35.17 -4.35
N ASN A 370 -0.56 35.41 -3.04
CA ASN A 370 -1.68 36.22 -2.47
C ASN A 370 -1.80 36.17 -0.90
N LEU A 371 -2.64 37.05 -0.29
CA LEU A 371 -2.57 37.57 1.10
C LEU A 371 -3.98 38.00 1.65
N LYS A 372 -4.34 38.20 2.95
CA LYS A 372 -3.84 37.76 4.29
C LYS A 372 -4.86 38.06 5.46
N LEU A 373 -4.69 37.36 6.61
CA LEU A 373 -4.95 37.78 8.04
C LEU A 373 -6.37 37.92 8.70
N ALA A 374 -6.57 37.15 9.79
CA ALA A 374 -6.84 37.57 11.21
C ALA A 374 -8.24 37.59 11.94
N LEU A 375 -8.29 36.84 13.09
CA LEU A 375 -8.83 37.14 14.46
C LEU A 375 -10.30 36.90 14.96
N SER A 376 -10.46 35.77 15.68
CA SER A 376 -11.02 35.48 17.05
C SER A 376 -12.41 35.95 17.63
N PRO A 377 -13.15 35.10 18.42
CA PRO A 377 -14.51 35.39 18.95
C PRO A 377 -14.82 35.00 20.45
N GLU A 378 -16.11 34.96 20.82
CA GLU A 378 -16.77 34.32 21.99
C GLU A 378 -18.09 33.60 21.57
N GLY A 379 -18.74 32.67 22.30
CA GLY A 379 -18.44 32.02 23.60
C GLY A 379 -19.62 31.18 24.18
N ALA A 380 -19.39 30.48 25.31
CA ALA A 380 -20.37 29.94 26.31
C ALA A 380 -21.50 28.91 25.95
N GLN A 381 -21.11 27.65 25.72
CA GLN A 381 -21.47 26.37 26.43
C GLN A 381 -22.91 25.98 26.97
N PRO A 382 -23.20 24.65 27.18
CA PRO A 382 -24.57 24.06 27.20
C PRO A 382 -24.87 23.08 28.38
N SER A 383 -25.82 22.12 28.22
CA SER A 383 -25.91 20.87 29.02
C SER A 383 -26.69 19.70 28.35
N PRO A 384 -26.49 18.41 28.71
CA PRO A 384 -26.96 17.22 27.95
C PRO A 384 -27.72 16.11 28.73
N ALA A 385 -28.25 15.10 28.02
CA ALA A 385 -28.79 13.81 28.51
C ALA A 385 -28.94 12.81 27.33
N ALA A 386 -29.07 11.47 27.44
CA ALA A 386 -28.69 10.44 28.44
C ALA A 386 -28.71 9.05 27.72
N GLY A 387 -28.16 7.97 28.31
CA GLY A 387 -27.91 6.68 27.58
C GLY A 387 -28.50 5.40 28.20
N ARG A 388 -28.11 4.22 27.67
CA ARG A 388 -28.38 2.86 28.20
C ARG A 388 -27.07 2.04 28.35
N ALA A 389 -27.16 0.93 29.09
CA ALA A 389 -26.03 0.29 29.77
C ALA A 389 -25.15 -0.67 28.93
N HIS A 390 -23.97 -1.00 29.48
CA HIS A 390 -22.99 -1.98 29.00
C HIS A 390 -22.83 -3.14 30.01
N ASP A 391 -22.10 -4.21 29.64
CA ASP A 391 -21.66 -5.23 30.60
C ASP A 391 -20.52 -4.73 31.53
N GLY A 392 -20.26 -5.48 32.59
CA GLY A 392 -19.45 -5.07 33.74
C GLY A 392 -17.94 -5.30 33.64
N ARG A 393 -17.37 -5.56 32.45
CA ARG A 393 -15.91 -5.56 32.26
C ARG A 393 -15.39 -4.14 31.99
N THR A 394 -14.28 -3.77 32.64
CA THR A 394 -13.52 -2.55 32.30
C THR A 394 -13.13 -2.61 30.82
N PRO A 395 -13.54 -1.63 29.98
CA PRO A 395 -13.21 -1.64 28.56
C PRO A 395 -11.70 -1.55 28.32
N LEU A 396 -11.17 -2.27 27.32
CA LEU A 396 -9.76 -2.17 26.92
C LEU A 396 -9.34 -0.73 26.57
N ALA A 397 -10.32 0.07 26.12
CA ALA A 397 -10.28 1.52 25.95
C ALA A 397 -9.79 2.32 27.16
N GLU A 398 -9.77 1.77 28.39
CA GLU A 398 -9.22 2.40 29.61
C GLU A 398 -7.72 2.12 29.80
N HIS A 399 -7.16 1.18 29.03
CA HIS A 399 -5.77 0.76 29.08
C HIS A 399 -5.04 0.96 27.74
N LEU A 400 -5.69 1.52 26.72
CA LEU A 400 -5.06 1.85 25.44
C LEU A 400 -3.81 2.75 25.57
N PRO A 401 -3.76 3.81 26.41
CA PRO A 401 -2.56 4.63 26.55
C PRO A 401 -1.35 3.84 27.08
N GLU A 402 -1.59 2.88 27.98
CA GLU A 402 -0.58 1.98 28.54
C GLU A 402 -0.13 0.95 27.50
N LEU A 403 -1.07 0.25 26.85
CA LEU A 403 -0.79 -0.74 25.80
C LEU A 403 0.01 -0.15 24.63
N LEU A 404 -0.28 1.10 24.26
CA LEU A 404 0.46 1.85 23.23
C LEU A 404 1.85 2.30 23.72
N ARG A 405 1.97 2.72 24.99
CA ARG A 405 3.25 3.09 25.63
C ARG A 405 4.20 1.89 25.71
N ASP A 406 3.67 0.72 26.00
CA ASP A 406 4.38 -0.56 26.03
C ASP A 406 4.56 -1.17 24.62
N GLY A 407 4.13 -0.45 23.58
CA GLY A 407 4.35 -0.77 22.16
C GLY A 407 3.50 -1.90 21.59
N LEU A 408 2.55 -2.46 22.36
CA LEU A 408 1.65 -3.55 21.97
C LEU A 408 2.36 -4.70 21.23
N ASN A 409 3.19 -5.46 21.94
CA ASN A 409 4.03 -6.53 21.37
C ASN A 409 4.97 -6.06 20.23
N GLY A 410 5.29 -4.76 20.18
CA GLY A 410 6.10 -4.14 19.12
C GLY A 410 5.32 -3.78 17.85
N LEU A 411 3.98 -3.87 17.84
CA LEU A 411 3.15 -3.37 16.76
C LEU A 411 3.21 -1.84 16.63
N PHE A 412 3.32 -1.13 17.74
CA PHE A 412 3.37 0.34 17.77
C PHE A 412 4.74 0.86 18.24
N VAL A 413 5.14 2.02 17.70
CA VAL A 413 6.30 2.78 18.16
C VAL A 413 5.90 4.22 18.48
N PRO A 414 6.32 4.79 19.62
CA PRO A 414 6.11 6.19 19.92
C PRO A 414 6.96 7.09 19.00
N SER A 415 6.35 8.16 18.50
CA SER A 415 7.00 9.27 17.81
C SER A 415 6.51 10.57 18.44
N THR A 416 7.44 11.30 19.05
CA THR A 416 7.16 12.58 19.71
C THR A 416 7.45 13.73 18.75
N ASP A 417 6.46 14.57 18.49
CA ASP A 417 6.65 15.78 17.69
C ASP A 417 7.58 16.76 18.43
N PRO A 418 8.70 17.19 17.82
CA PRO A 418 9.78 17.90 18.52
C PRO A 418 9.45 19.36 18.87
N THR A 419 8.31 19.90 18.40
CA THR A 419 7.89 21.28 18.67
C THR A 419 6.79 21.34 19.73
N SER A 420 5.86 20.39 19.72
CA SER A 420 4.73 20.33 20.67
C SER A 420 4.98 19.43 21.88
N GLY A 421 5.88 18.46 21.78
CA GLY A 421 6.05 17.39 22.78
C GLY A 421 4.92 16.34 22.77
N VAL A 422 3.98 16.40 21.82
CA VAL A 422 2.90 15.41 21.69
C VAL A 422 3.47 14.11 21.14
N THR A 423 3.21 13.00 21.83
CA THR A 423 3.59 11.65 21.39
C THR A 423 2.42 10.95 20.71
N SER A 424 2.60 10.63 19.44
CA SER A 424 1.73 9.76 18.65
C SER A 424 2.34 8.37 18.53
N TYR A 425 1.52 7.35 18.36
CA TYR A 425 1.93 5.95 18.27
C TYR A 425 1.69 5.45 16.85
N LEU A 426 2.78 5.11 16.16
CA LEU A 426 2.82 4.74 14.75
C LEU A 426 2.76 3.22 14.63
N LEU A 427 1.92 2.70 13.74
CA LEU A 427 1.77 1.26 13.48
C LEU A 427 2.99 0.73 12.70
N ARG A 428 4.02 0.31 13.42
CA ARG A 428 5.31 -0.14 12.86
C ARG A 428 5.20 -1.37 11.95
N ARG A 429 4.22 -2.24 12.19
CA ARG A 429 4.03 -3.45 11.40
C ARG A 429 3.10 -3.16 10.22
N SER A 430 3.58 -3.39 9.00
CA SER A 430 2.76 -3.19 7.79
C SER A 430 1.93 -4.44 7.47
N ALA A 431 0.63 -4.25 7.25
CA ALA A 431 -0.29 -5.25 6.69
C ALA A 431 -0.26 -5.29 5.15
N ALA A 432 0.14 -4.17 4.53
CA ALA A 432 0.32 -4.02 3.08
C ALA A 432 1.40 -2.94 2.81
N PRO A 433 1.95 -2.84 1.57
CA PRO A 433 2.97 -1.84 1.22
C PRO A 433 2.55 -0.37 1.37
N LEU A 434 1.24 -0.10 1.38
CA LEU A 434 0.65 1.16 1.84
C LEU A 434 -0.49 0.82 2.82
N GLN A 435 -0.54 1.50 3.95
CA GLN A 435 -1.64 1.36 4.91
C GLN A 435 -2.02 2.73 5.49
N GLN A 436 -3.29 2.96 5.82
CA GLN A 436 -3.76 4.31 6.18
C GLN A 436 -5.06 4.28 6.97
N SER A 437 -5.41 5.39 7.64
CA SER A 437 -6.67 5.49 8.38
C SER A 437 -7.89 5.49 7.45
N PHE A 438 -9.08 5.31 8.04
CA PHE A 438 -10.33 5.51 7.33
C PHE A 438 -10.53 7.00 6.99
N TYR A 439 -11.51 7.30 6.12
CA TYR A 439 -11.91 8.68 5.87
C TYR A 439 -12.51 9.29 7.14
N PHE A 440 -12.22 10.56 7.42
CA PHE A 440 -12.40 11.19 8.74
C PHE A 440 -13.86 11.24 9.27
N THR A 441 -14.85 10.95 8.41
CA THR A 441 -16.28 10.88 8.75
C THR A 441 -16.72 9.50 9.27
N GLN A 442 -15.88 8.46 9.16
CA GLN A 442 -16.27 7.07 9.45
C GLN A 442 -15.64 6.51 10.74
N PRO A 443 -16.37 5.62 11.45
CA PRO A 443 -15.80 4.85 12.54
C PRO A 443 -14.84 3.78 11.99
N CYS A 444 -13.66 3.68 12.59
CA CYS A 444 -12.69 2.60 12.31
C CYS A 444 -12.33 1.77 13.55
N TRP A 445 -12.67 2.23 14.77
CA TRP A 445 -12.31 1.57 16.02
C TRP A 445 -13.56 1.10 16.79
N SER A 446 -13.57 -0.14 17.26
CA SER A 446 -14.57 -0.62 18.21
C SER A 446 -14.54 0.17 19.53
N ARG A 447 -15.71 0.33 20.15
CA ARG A 447 -15.93 1.15 21.34
C ARG A 447 -15.26 0.61 22.59
N ASP A 448 -15.09 -0.70 22.66
CA ASP A 448 -14.34 -1.38 23.72
C ASP A 448 -12.82 -1.15 23.62
N GLY A 449 -12.34 -0.61 22.48
CA GLY A 449 -10.93 -0.38 22.18
C GLY A 449 -10.20 -1.58 21.56
N ARG A 450 -10.84 -2.75 21.39
CA ARG A 450 -10.12 -3.96 20.95
C ARG A 450 -9.74 -3.97 19.47
N PHE A 451 -10.62 -3.53 18.57
CA PHE A 451 -10.45 -3.72 17.12
C PHE A 451 -10.33 -2.38 16.39
N LEU A 452 -9.17 -2.13 15.77
CA LEU A 452 -8.92 -0.96 14.92
C LEU A 452 -8.73 -1.41 13.47
N TRP A 453 -9.65 -1.01 12.60
CA TRP A 453 -9.59 -1.26 11.17
C TRP A 453 -8.81 -0.18 10.43
N LEU A 454 -8.14 -0.58 9.36
CA LEU A 454 -7.34 0.30 8.51
C LEU A 454 -7.35 -0.16 7.05
N TYR A 455 -7.06 0.77 6.14
CA TYR A 455 -6.95 0.46 4.71
C TYR A 455 -5.60 -0.17 4.39
N CYS A 456 -5.59 -0.99 3.35
CA CYS A 456 -4.42 -1.64 2.78
C CYS A 456 -4.45 -1.50 1.25
N ALA A 457 -3.31 -1.20 0.64
CA ALA A 457 -3.16 -1.17 -0.81
C ALA A 457 -1.84 -1.81 -1.25
N HIS A 458 -1.83 -2.35 -2.47
CA HIS A 458 -0.73 -3.14 -3.03
C HIS A 458 -0.30 -2.56 -4.40
N PRO A 459 0.41 -1.41 -4.42
CA PRO A 459 0.75 -0.71 -5.66
C PRO A 459 1.37 -1.62 -6.74
N PRO A 460 0.93 -1.50 -8.01
CA PRO A 460 0.03 -0.46 -8.56
C PRO A 460 -1.48 -0.67 -8.31
N SER A 461 -1.88 -1.72 -7.59
CA SER A 461 -3.29 -2.04 -7.28
C SER A 461 -3.76 -1.42 -5.96
N GLY A 462 -5.06 -1.15 -5.87
CA GLY A 462 -5.71 -0.66 -4.65
C GLY A 462 -5.75 0.85 -4.51
N SER A 463 -6.13 1.54 -5.59
CA SER A 463 -6.41 2.97 -5.59
C SER A 463 -7.57 3.34 -4.65
N ALA A 464 -7.68 4.61 -4.27
CA ALA A 464 -8.78 5.11 -3.46
C ALA A 464 -10.17 4.82 -4.04
N ARG A 465 -10.28 4.76 -5.38
CA ARG A 465 -11.52 4.49 -6.11
C ARG A 465 -11.86 3.01 -6.23
N ASP A 466 -10.87 2.12 -6.20
CA ASP A 466 -11.07 0.68 -6.43
C ASP A 466 -9.87 -0.18 -5.99
N GLY A 467 -10.20 -1.32 -5.38
CA GLY A 467 -9.28 -2.43 -5.06
C GLY A 467 -8.51 -2.33 -3.75
N ARG A 468 -8.78 -1.33 -2.88
CA ARG A 468 -8.23 -1.30 -1.52
C ARG A 468 -8.79 -2.49 -0.74
N THR A 469 -8.00 -3.06 0.17
CA THR A 469 -8.42 -4.08 1.14
C THR A 469 -8.38 -3.51 2.55
N LEU A 470 -8.86 -4.29 3.52
CA LEU A 470 -8.88 -3.93 4.93
C LEU A 470 -7.96 -4.84 5.74
N ALA A 471 -7.37 -4.26 6.78
CA ALA A 471 -6.74 -5.00 7.86
C ALA A 471 -7.36 -4.59 9.20
N VAL A 472 -7.17 -5.42 10.23
CA VAL A 472 -7.56 -5.13 11.62
C VAL A 472 -6.37 -5.34 12.55
N VAL A 473 -6.19 -4.42 13.50
CA VAL A 473 -5.38 -4.61 14.71
C VAL A 473 -6.30 -5.11 15.82
N ASP A 474 -5.94 -6.23 16.46
CA ASP A 474 -6.55 -6.68 17.71
C ASP A 474 -5.62 -6.31 18.88
N PHE A 475 -6.05 -5.35 19.69
CA PHE A 475 -5.32 -4.84 20.86
C PHE A 475 -5.32 -5.82 22.05
N GLN A 476 -6.20 -6.83 22.07
CA GLN A 476 -6.18 -7.88 23.10
C GLN A 476 -5.24 -9.04 22.70
N ALA A 477 -5.18 -9.39 21.42
CA ALA A 477 -4.28 -10.41 20.90
C ALA A 477 -2.87 -9.90 20.57
N GLY A 478 -2.72 -8.57 20.35
CA GLY A 478 -1.48 -7.97 19.86
C GLY A 478 -1.14 -8.42 18.44
N THR A 479 -2.15 -8.54 17.58
CA THR A 479 -2.04 -9.02 16.19
C THR A 479 -2.48 -7.95 15.18
N LEU A 480 -2.00 -8.10 13.94
CA LEU A 480 -2.42 -7.32 12.78
C LEU A 480 -2.68 -8.31 11.63
N THR A 481 -3.89 -8.29 11.06
CA THR A 481 -4.34 -9.26 10.06
C THR A 481 -4.94 -8.53 8.86
N ASN A 482 -4.44 -8.82 7.64
CA ASN A 482 -4.99 -8.32 6.37
C ASN A 482 -6.02 -9.33 5.82
N PHE A 483 -7.08 -8.82 5.17
CA PHE A 483 -8.15 -9.62 4.58
C PHE A 483 -8.30 -9.29 3.08
N PRO A 484 -7.56 -9.96 2.17
CA PRO A 484 -7.58 -9.68 0.74
C PRO A 484 -8.94 -9.80 0.04
N GLU A 485 -9.91 -10.47 0.67
CA GLU A 485 -11.30 -10.60 0.23
C GLU A 485 -12.16 -9.36 0.51
N THR A 486 -11.68 -8.42 1.33
CA THR A 486 -12.38 -7.17 1.68
C THR A 486 -12.17 -6.04 0.65
N GLN A 487 -12.10 -6.39 -0.63
CA GLN A 487 -11.88 -5.41 -1.69
C GLN A 487 -13.06 -4.43 -1.78
N PHE A 488 -12.76 -3.13 -1.71
CA PHE A 488 -13.76 -2.07 -1.72
C PHE A 488 -13.43 -0.96 -2.72
N THR A 489 -14.46 -0.16 -3.03
CA THR A 489 -14.43 0.92 -4.02
C THR A 489 -14.23 2.29 -3.36
N ASP A 490 -14.68 3.36 -4.02
CA ASP A 490 -14.65 4.74 -3.55
C ASP A 490 -15.32 4.94 -2.16
N ALA A 491 -16.27 4.07 -1.81
CA ALA A 491 -16.98 4.07 -0.54
C ALA A 491 -16.06 3.85 0.66
N SER A 492 -15.98 4.82 1.56
CA SER A 492 -15.38 4.60 2.88
C SER A 492 -16.18 3.51 3.65
N PRO A 493 -15.56 2.40 4.10
CA PRO A 493 -16.19 1.37 4.91
C PRO A 493 -16.67 1.90 6.26
N TRP A 494 -17.56 1.14 6.90
CA TRP A 494 -18.16 1.46 8.19
C TRP A 494 -17.93 0.32 9.19
N VAL A 495 -17.33 0.62 10.34
CA VAL A 495 -17.17 -0.33 11.45
C VAL A 495 -18.34 -0.19 12.42
N ASP A 496 -18.98 -1.30 12.78
CA ASP A 496 -19.90 -1.31 13.90
C ASP A 496 -19.10 -1.22 15.20
N THR A 497 -19.24 -0.10 15.90
CA THR A 497 -18.45 0.15 17.11
C THR A 497 -18.87 -0.72 18.29
N HIS A 498 -20.00 -1.44 18.22
CA HIS A 498 -20.44 -2.34 19.29
C HIS A 498 -19.87 -3.75 19.20
N ASP A 499 -19.77 -4.34 18.00
CA ASP A 499 -19.29 -5.72 17.82
C ASP A 499 -17.92 -5.84 17.12
N GLY A 500 -17.42 -4.75 16.51
CA GLY A 500 -16.15 -4.69 15.77
C GLY A 500 -16.23 -5.22 14.33
N SER A 501 -17.41 -5.63 13.84
CA SER A 501 -17.63 -6.03 12.44
C SER A 501 -17.50 -4.83 11.49
N VAL A 502 -17.17 -5.09 10.22
CA VAL A 502 -17.01 -4.05 9.20
C VAL A 502 -17.89 -4.32 8.00
N VAL A 503 -18.45 -3.24 7.44
CA VAL A 503 -19.32 -3.21 6.26
C VAL A 503 -18.65 -2.40 5.15
N TRP A 504 -18.57 -2.94 3.93
CA TRP A 504 -17.92 -2.29 2.79
C TRP A 504 -18.69 -2.52 1.47
N ALA A 505 -18.39 -1.70 0.47
CA ALA A 505 -19.02 -1.76 -0.85
C ALA A 505 -18.03 -2.11 -1.96
N THR A 506 -18.29 -3.22 -2.66
CA THR A 506 -17.71 -3.51 -3.98
C THR A 506 -18.43 -2.69 -5.05
N ARG A 507 -18.05 -2.85 -6.32
CA ARG A 507 -18.68 -2.15 -7.45
C ARG A 507 -20.20 -2.34 -7.52
N ASN A 508 -20.76 -3.48 -7.09
CA ASN A 508 -22.19 -3.78 -7.23
C ASN A 508 -22.84 -4.45 -6.01
N ALA A 509 -22.14 -4.63 -4.89
CA ALA A 509 -22.66 -5.31 -3.70
C ALA A 509 -22.12 -4.71 -2.40
N VAL A 510 -22.91 -4.82 -1.32
CA VAL A 510 -22.50 -4.45 0.04
C VAL A 510 -22.27 -5.73 0.84
N TRP A 511 -21.17 -5.78 1.58
CA TRP A 511 -20.71 -6.94 2.33
C TRP A 511 -20.49 -6.58 3.80
N ARG A 512 -20.68 -7.55 4.70
CA ARG A 512 -20.27 -7.49 6.11
C ARG A 512 -19.33 -8.65 6.43
N ARG A 513 -18.37 -8.41 7.32
CA ARG A 513 -17.56 -9.48 7.94
C ARG A 513 -17.40 -9.23 9.42
N GLY A 514 -17.20 -10.29 10.19
CA GLY A 514 -16.62 -10.16 11.52
C GLY A 514 -15.11 -9.86 11.47
N ARG A 515 -14.51 -9.83 12.64
CA ARG A 515 -13.17 -9.30 12.96
C ARG A 515 -12.14 -10.39 13.21
N GLU A 516 -12.60 -11.60 13.56
CA GLU A 516 -11.73 -12.74 13.80
C GLU A 516 -11.29 -13.35 12.45
N THR A 517 -10.12 -14.00 12.40
CA THR A 517 -9.56 -14.55 11.16
C THR A 517 -10.43 -15.64 10.52
N GLY A 518 -11.29 -16.30 11.30
CA GLY A 518 -12.26 -17.28 10.82
C GLY A 518 -13.59 -16.69 10.32
N ASP A 519 -13.86 -15.40 10.58
CA ASP A 519 -15.11 -14.75 10.18
C ASP A 519 -15.15 -14.58 8.65
N ARG A 520 -16.18 -15.13 7.98
CA ARG A 520 -16.33 -15.05 6.52
C ARG A 520 -17.12 -13.80 6.08
N PRO A 521 -16.86 -13.25 4.89
CA PRO A 521 -17.75 -12.27 4.26
C PRO A 521 -19.16 -12.81 4.04
N ILE A 522 -20.15 -11.95 4.29
CA ILE A 522 -21.57 -12.17 4.00
C ILE A 522 -22.01 -11.03 3.08
N CYS A 523 -22.63 -11.36 1.94
CA CYS A 523 -23.24 -10.37 1.06
C CYS A 523 -24.57 -9.91 1.70
N LEU A 524 -24.68 -8.61 2.00
CA LEU A 524 -25.92 -7.99 2.51
C LEU A 524 -26.88 -7.65 1.37
N THR A 525 -26.36 -7.26 0.21
CA THR A 525 -27.14 -6.93 -0.99
C THR A 525 -26.27 -6.98 -2.25
N GLN A 526 -26.92 -7.13 -3.40
CA GLN A 526 -26.33 -6.83 -4.72
C GLN A 526 -27.31 -5.94 -5.49
N ILE A 527 -26.82 -5.01 -6.32
CA ILE A 527 -27.68 -4.25 -7.24
C ILE A 527 -28.38 -5.24 -8.18
N PRO A 528 -29.73 -5.21 -8.31
CA PRO A 528 -30.47 -6.04 -9.25
C PRO A 528 -30.06 -5.85 -10.71
N ASP A 529 -30.03 -6.94 -11.49
CA ASP A 529 -29.62 -6.93 -12.90
C ASP A 529 -30.52 -6.07 -13.80
N ASP A 530 -31.79 -5.90 -13.45
CA ASP A 530 -32.75 -5.04 -14.15
C ASP A 530 -32.52 -3.54 -13.87
N LEU A 531 -31.81 -3.20 -12.79
CA LEU A 531 -31.31 -1.85 -12.53
C LEU A 531 -29.93 -1.63 -13.16
N LEU A 532 -29.07 -2.64 -13.15
CA LEU A 532 -27.76 -2.59 -13.84
C LEU A 532 -27.92 -2.46 -15.36
N ARG A 533 -28.68 -3.37 -15.99
CA ARG A 533 -28.84 -3.48 -17.46
C ARG A 533 -27.50 -3.54 -18.21
N LYS A 534 -26.51 -4.23 -17.62
CA LYS A 534 -25.12 -4.32 -18.09
C LYS A 534 -24.36 -2.97 -18.17
N ARG A 535 -24.87 -1.91 -17.55
CA ARG A 535 -24.20 -0.60 -17.47
C ARG A 535 -23.13 -0.61 -16.37
N PRO A 536 -22.03 0.15 -16.50
CA PRO A 536 -21.03 0.25 -15.45
C PRO A 536 -21.62 0.92 -14.19
N VAL A 537 -21.35 0.32 -13.04
CA VAL A 537 -21.49 1.00 -11.75
C VAL A 537 -20.18 1.74 -11.49
N TRP A 538 -20.26 3.05 -11.28
CA TRP A 538 -19.09 3.88 -10.97
C TRP A 538 -18.91 4.06 -9.46
N ARG A 539 -20.01 4.01 -8.70
CA ARG A 539 -20.04 4.16 -7.23
C ARG A 539 -21.29 3.50 -6.68
N LEU A 540 -21.16 2.79 -5.56
CA LEU A 540 -22.30 2.27 -4.79
C LEU A 540 -22.63 3.18 -3.59
N ALA A 541 -21.61 3.74 -2.94
CA ALA A 541 -21.72 4.86 -2.01
C ALA A 541 -20.42 5.70 -2.02
N THR A 542 -20.44 6.94 -1.53
CA THR A 542 -19.22 7.64 -1.07
C THR A 542 -18.98 7.37 0.43
N HIS A 543 -20.06 7.35 1.22
CA HIS A 543 -20.01 7.13 2.66
C HIS A 543 -21.05 6.08 3.07
N LEU A 544 -20.60 4.90 3.50
CA LEU A 544 -21.51 3.95 4.14
C LEU A 544 -21.88 4.52 5.52
N THR A 545 -23.13 4.90 5.71
CA THR A 545 -23.63 5.38 7.00
C THR A 545 -24.88 4.59 7.41
N ARG A 546 -24.97 4.27 8.70
CA ARG A 546 -26.12 3.56 9.30
C ARG A 546 -27.14 4.59 9.82
N SER A 547 -28.42 4.35 9.62
CA SER A 547 -29.51 5.22 10.12
C SER A 547 -29.55 5.25 11.64
N ALA A 548 -30.12 6.32 12.22
CA ALA A 548 -30.17 6.51 13.68
C ALA A 548 -30.97 5.43 14.45
N ASP A 549 -31.88 4.74 13.78
CA ASP A 549 -32.63 3.58 14.29
C ASP A 549 -31.87 2.24 14.14
N GLY A 550 -30.70 2.26 13.50
CA GLY A 550 -29.89 1.09 13.18
C GLY A 550 -30.40 0.25 12.00
N ALA A 551 -31.55 0.57 11.38
CA ALA A 551 -32.23 -0.36 10.48
C ALA A 551 -31.71 -0.35 9.03
N TRP A 552 -31.04 0.72 8.57
CA TRP A 552 -30.65 0.91 7.16
C TRP A 552 -29.19 1.35 7.00
N PHE A 553 -28.56 0.95 5.89
CA PHE A 553 -27.37 1.60 5.33
C PHE A 553 -27.74 2.47 4.13
N LEU A 554 -27.15 3.66 4.05
CA LEU A 554 -27.37 4.66 2.99
C LEU A 554 -26.45 4.46 1.78
N LEU A 555 -26.98 4.69 0.57
CA LEU A 555 -26.27 4.51 -0.70
C LEU A 555 -26.59 5.65 -1.71
N ASP A 556 -25.55 6.37 -2.15
CA ASP A 556 -25.56 7.34 -3.26
C ASP A 556 -25.02 6.72 -4.57
N ILE A 557 -25.88 5.92 -5.19
CA ILE A 557 -25.54 4.98 -6.27
C ILE A 557 -25.42 5.68 -7.62
N THR A 558 -24.39 5.30 -8.38
CA THR A 558 -24.11 5.82 -9.73
C THR A 558 -23.96 4.67 -10.74
N VAL A 559 -24.96 4.51 -11.63
CA VAL A 559 -24.98 3.48 -12.69
C VAL A 559 -25.08 4.14 -14.06
N GLY A 560 -23.97 4.20 -14.81
CA GLY A 560 -23.88 5.00 -16.03
C GLY A 560 -24.22 6.47 -15.78
N ASN A 561 -25.24 6.98 -16.47
CA ASN A 561 -25.76 8.34 -16.27
C ASN A 561 -26.87 8.44 -15.21
N ASP A 562 -27.29 7.33 -14.60
CA ASP A 562 -28.22 7.37 -13.47
C ASP A 562 -27.49 7.82 -12.19
N ARG A 563 -28.18 8.63 -11.38
CA ARG A 563 -27.80 9.00 -10.02
C ARG A 563 -29.00 8.68 -9.14
N LEU A 564 -28.82 7.89 -8.09
CA LEU A 564 -29.91 7.33 -7.29
C LEU A 564 -29.60 7.49 -5.80
N LEU A 565 -30.60 7.86 -5.00
CA LEU A 565 -30.53 7.77 -3.55
C LEU A 565 -31.36 6.58 -3.09
N GLY A 566 -30.79 5.75 -2.23
CA GLY A 566 -31.47 4.57 -1.67
C GLY A 566 -30.74 4.01 -0.47
N GLY A 567 -31.16 2.82 -0.06
CA GLY A 567 -30.51 2.10 1.03
C GLY A 567 -30.92 0.64 1.09
N ILE A 568 -30.24 -0.09 1.98
CA ILE A 568 -30.49 -1.51 2.26
C ILE A 568 -30.72 -1.74 3.76
N PRO A 569 -31.44 -2.81 4.15
CA PRO A 569 -31.53 -3.19 5.56
C PRO A 569 -30.15 -3.55 6.14
N SER A 570 -29.89 -3.21 7.40
CA SER A 570 -28.57 -3.41 8.02
C SER A 570 -28.15 -4.88 8.16
N GLU A 571 -29.13 -5.78 8.31
CA GLU A 571 -28.92 -7.23 8.38
C GLU A 571 -29.07 -7.93 7.02
N GLY A 572 -29.12 -7.14 5.93
CA GLY A 572 -29.24 -7.61 4.55
C GLY A 572 -30.67 -7.65 4.00
N GLY A 573 -30.80 -7.64 2.68
CA GLY A 573 -32.07 -7.65 1.96
C GLY A 573 -32.08 -6.82 0.68
N ASP A 574 -33.28 -6.57 0.16
CA ASP A 574 -33.49 -5.89 -1.12
C ASP A 574 -33.07 -4.41 -1.07
N LEU A 575 -32.45 -3.96 -2.16
CA LEU A 575 -32.10 -2.57 -2.40
C LEU A 575 -33.36 -1.73 -2.64
N ARG A 576 -33.68 -0.81 -1.73
CA ARG A 576 -34.75 0.18 -1.94
C ARG A 576 -34.16 1.49 -2.46
N ILE A 577 -34.46 1.82 -3.71
CA ILE A 577 -34.27 3.17 -4.25
C ILE A 577 -35.41 4.06 -3.76
N TRP A 578 -35.08 5.25 -3.26
CA TRP A 578 -36.06 6.27 -2.85
C TRP A 578 -36.14 7.43 -3.86
N GLN A 579 -35.02 7.81 -4.48
CA GLN A 579 -34.98 8.91 -5.45
C GLN A 579 -34.11 8.59 -6.66
N ARG A 580 -34.48 9.20 -7.79
CA ARG A 580 -33.59 9.45 -8.92
C ARG A 580 -33.20 10.93 -8.88
N LEU A 581 -31.90 11.19 -8.79
CA LEU A 581 -31.31 12.52 -8.63
C LEU A 581 -30.99 13.12 -10.02
N ASP A 582 -31.14 14.44 -10.17
CA ASP A 582 -30.93 15.15 -11.44
C ASP A 582 -29.47 15.60 -11.67
N ARG A 583 -28.63 15.45 -10.64
CA ARG A 583 -27.32 16.12 -10.47
C ARG A 583 -26.29 15.21 -9.78
N GLY A 584 -25.05 15.69 -9.70
CA GLY A 584 -23.91 15.06 -9.03
C GLY A 584 -24.01 15.03 -7.50
N TRP A 585 -25.18 14.68 -6.96
CA TRP A 585 -25.45 14.54 -5.54
C TRP A 585 -24.78 13.27 -4.99
N HIS A 586 -23.84 13.47 -4.07
CA HIS A 586 -22.96 12.46 -3.49
C HIS A 586 -22.74 12.75 -1.99
N HIS A 587 -21.76 12.08 -1.35
CA HIS A 587 -21.39 12.26 0.07
C HIS A 587 -22.55 11.97 1.04
N ALA A 588 -23.44 11.03 0.66
CA ALA A 588 -24.68 10.81 1.39
C ALA A 588 -24.44 10.30 2.83
N GLN A 589 -24.96 11.02 3.83
CA GLN A 589 -24.81 10.68 5.24
C GLN A 589 -26.14 10.76 5.99
N PHE A 590 -26.57 9.67 6.64
CA PHE A 590 -27.70 9.70 7.57
C PHE A 590 -27.43 10.61 8.76
N SER A 591 -28.44 11.32 9.25
CA SER A 591 -28.38 12.04 10.52
C SER A 591 -28.15 11.04 11.67
N PRO A 592 -27.28 11.37 12.65
CA PRO A 592 -27.02 10.52 13.80
C PRO A 592 -28.18 10.45 14.81
N THR A 593 -29.26 11.23 14.61
CA THR A 593 -30.42 11.28 15.52
C THR A 593 -31.80 11.27 14.84
N ASP A 594 -31.88 11.36 13.51
CA ASP A 594 -33.11 11.24 12.72
C ASP A 594 -32.88 10.18 11.62
N PRO A 595 -33.62 9.05 11.62
CA PRO A 595 -33.36 7.93 10.70
C PRO A 595 -33.80 8.20 9.24
N ASP A 596 -34.55 9.28 8.97
CA ASP A 596 -35.01 9.63 7.62
C ASP A 596 -34.30 10.85 7.03
N LEU A 597 -33.67 11.69 7.86
CA LEU A 597 -32.93 12.89 7.44
C LEU A 597 -31.54 12.52 6.91
N ILE A 598 -31.23 13.01 5.71
CA ILE A 598 -30.02 12.69 4.96
C ILE A 598 -29.33 13.99 4.52
N LEU A 599 -28.02 14.07 4.76
CA LEU A 599 -27.09 15.06 4.23
C LEU A 599 -26.58 14.60 2.86
N LEU A 600 -26.50 15.53 1.91
CA LEU A 600 -25.92 15.34 0.58
C LEU A 600 -24.97 16.51 0.27
N ALA A 601 -23.97 16.28 -0.58
CA ALA A 601 -23.23 17.33 -1.24
C ALA A 601 -23.36 17.25 -2.77
N GLU A 602 -23.40 18.41 -3.43
CA GLU A 602 -23.28 18.48 -4.89
C GLU A 602 -21.79 18.58 -5.26
N GLU A 603 -21.33 17.63 -6.05
CA GLU A 603 -19.97 17.63 -6.62
C GLU A 603 -19.98 18.09 -8.09
N GLU A 604 -18.79 18.40 -8.61
CA GLU A 604 -18.60 18.57 -10.05
C GLU A 604 -18.95 17.27 -10.79
N TRP A 605 -19.91 17.37 -11.73
CA TRP A 605 -20.33 16.23 -12.54
C TRP A 605 -19.65 16.24 -13.92
N ILE A 606 -18.92 15.17 -14.21
CA ILE A 606 -18.42 14.86 -15.55
C ILE A 606 -19.37 13.87 -16.23
N ASP A 607 -19.93 14.24 -17.38
CA ASP A 607 -20.71 13.34 -18.23
C ASP A 607 -19.79 12.27 -18.86
N PRO A 608 -19.96 10.97 -18.56
CA PRO A 608 -19.07 9.92 -19.06
C PRO A 608 -19.26 9.63 -20.56
N LEU A 609 -20.26 10.20 -21.23
CA LEU A 609 -20.46 10.08 -22.67
C LEU A 609 -19.81 11.22 -23.47
N THR A 610 -19.75 12.44 -22.91
CA THR A 610 -19.28 13.63 -23.65
C THR A 610 -18.03 14.28 -23.04
N GLY A 611 -17.61 13.87 -21.85
CA GLY A 611 -16.57 14.55 -21.08
C GLY A 611 -16.98 15.92 -20.56
N ARG A 612 -18.25 16.34 -20.74
CA ARG A 612 -18.73 17.66 -20.32
C ARG A 612 -18.74 17.77 -18.80
N VAL A 613 -18.02 18.77 -18.32
CA VAL A 613 -18.03 19.19 -16.92
C VAL A 613 -19.27 20.05 -16.63
N THR A 614 -19.91 19.82 -15.49
CA THR A 614 -21.00 20.62 -14.93
C THR A 614 -20.68 20.93 -13.46
N PRO A 615 -20.41 22.20 -13.10
CA PRO A 615 -20.11 22.55 -11.71
C PRO A 615 -21.36 22.44 -10.82
N PRO A 616 -21.17 22.27 -9.49
CA PRO A 616 -22.26 22.32 -8.54
C PRO A 616 -22.88 23.73 -8.48
N ARG A 617 -24.16 23.80 -8.11
CA ARG A 617 -24.88 25.06 -7.84
C ARG A 617 -24.74 25.49 -6.39
N VAL A 618 -24.68 24.51 -5.49
CA VAL A 618 -24.68 24.67 -4.02
C VAL A 618 -23.90 23.51 -3.43
N ARG A 619 -23.03 23.72 -2.43
CA ARG A 619 -22.28 22.58 -1.90
C ARG A 619 -23.16 21.60 -1.15
N ILE A 620 -23.97 22.06 -0.19
CA ILE A 620 -24.65 21.18 0.78
C ILE A 620 -26.18 21.21 0.58
N ALA A 621 -26.83 20.07 0.73
CA ALA A 621 -28.29 19.95 0.82
C ALA A 621 -28.74 18.94 1.87
N LEU A 622 -29.99 19.09 2.32
CA LEU A 622 -30.70 18.13 3.16
C LEU A 622 -31.91 17.56 2.42
N CYS A 623 -32.14 16.25 2.56
CA CYS A 623 -33.37 15.59 2.10
C CYS A 623 -33.93 14.68 3.20
N ARG A 624 -35.20 14.30 3.08
CA ARG A 624 -35.68 13.04 3.67
C ARG A 624 -35.69 11.98 2.58
N ARG A 625 -35.74 10.70 2.93
CA ARG A 625 -35.66 9.56 1.99
C ARG A 625 -36.37 9.81 0.64
N GLU A 626 -37.63 10.23 0.65
CA GLU A 626 -38.45 10.47 -0.56
C GLU A 626 -38.73 11.97 -0.87
N ASP A 627 -38.13 12.89 -0.10
CA ASP A 627 -38.21 14.36 -0.29
C ASP A 627 -37.06 14.86 -1.21
N PRO A 628 -37.29 15.74 -2.19
CA PRO A 628 -36.21 16.27 -3.03
C PRO A 628 -35.18 17.08 -2.21
N PRO A 629 -33.88 17.08 -2.60
CA PRO A 629 -32.83 17.82 -1.91
C PRO A 629 -33.14 19.32 -1.76
N ARG A 630 -33.00 19.83 -0.53
CA ARG A 630 -33.20 21.22 -0.14
C ARG A 630 -31.84 21.84 0.15
N PRO A 631 -31.31 22.73 -0.72
CA PRO A 631 -30.03 23.38 -0.53
C PRO A 631 -29.89 24.15 0.77
N LEU A 632 -28.69 24.11 1.36
CA LEU A 632 -28.23 25.08 2.34
C LEU A 632 -27.36 26.12 1.62
N VAL A 633 -27.79 27.38 1.66
CA VAL A 633 -27.07 28.49 1.01
C VAL A 633 -25.89 28.89 1.89
N LEU A 634 -24.70 28.39 1.53
CA LEU A 634 -23.42 28.63 2.20
C LEU A 634 -22.43 29.31 1.23
N GLY A 635 -21.16 29.44 1.63
CA GLY A 635 -20.10 29.98 0.76
C GLY A 635 -19.83 29.10 -0.47
N ALA A 636 -19.19 29.69 -1.49
CA ALA A 636 -18.79 28.97 -2.71
C ALA A 636 -17.60 28.01 -2.48
N THR A 637 -16.83 28.24 -1.41
CA THR A 637 -15.58 27.57 -1.02
C THR A 637 -15.80 26.46 0.01
N VAL A 638 -16.99 25.86 0.03
CA VAL A 638 -17.39 24.87 1.05
C VAL A 638 -17.14 23.44 0.56
N GLY A 639 -16.71 22.58 1.47
CA GLY A 639 -16.57 21.13 1.28
C GLY A 639 -16.36 20.39 2.60
N HIS A 640 -15.99 19.10 2.51
CA HIS A 640 -15.67 18.24 3.65
C HIS A 640 -16.71 18.32 4.78
N GLU A 641 -17.95 17.98 4.44
CA GLU A 641 -19.13 18.14 5.29
C GLU A 641 -19.44 16.88 6.11
N TRP A 642 -19.78 17.05 7.39
CA TRP A 642 -20.18 15.95 8.27
C TRP A 642 -21.20 16.38 9.33
N TRP A 643 -21.92 15.41 9.89
CA TRP A 643 -22.91 15.65 10.93
C TRP A 643 -22.31 16.01 12.29
N ASP A 644 -22.86 17.04 12.94
CA ASP A 644 -22.74 17.20 14.39
C ASP A 644 -23.45 16.00 15.06
N ARG A 645 -22.86 15.40 16.10
CA ARG A 645 -23.42 14.18 16.70
C ARG A 645 -24.84 14.36 17.26
N SER A 646 -25.25 15.60 17.56
CA SER A 646 -26.64 15.90 17.96
C SER A 646 -27.65 15.78 16.82
N GLY A 647 -27.21 15.77 15.56
CA GLY A 647 -28.04 15.89 14.35
C GLY A 647 -28.69 17.26 14.17
N ARG A 648 -28.36 18.25 15.02
CA ARG A 648 -28.93 19.61 15.00
C ARG A 648 -28.07 20.62 14.24
N ALA A 649 -26.91 20.21 13.77
CA ALA A 649 -25.98 21.06 13.03
C ALA A 649 -25.17 20.23 12.03
N ILE A 650 -24.61 20.91 11.03
CA ILE A 650 -23.65 20.36 10.07
C ILE A 650 -22.32 21.09 10.30
N TRP A 651 -21.25 20.31 10.37
CA TRP A 651 -19.88 20.82 10.32
C TRP A 651 -19.39 20.76 8.87
N TYR A 652 -18.55 21.71 8.49
CA TYR A 652 -17.95 21.74 7.15
C TYR A 652 -16.63 22.51 7.17
N VAL A 653 -15.83 22.36 6.12
CA VAL A 653 -14.68 23.23 5.86
C VAL A 653 -15.08 24.26 4.82
N ASP A 654 -14.84 25.53 5.14
CA ASP A 654 -14.83 26.64 4.19
C ASP A 654 -13.36 26.96 3.92
N PHE A 655 -12.87 26.72 2.70
CA PHE A 655 -11.44 26.84 2.39
C PHE A 655 -10.89 28.26 2.55
N GLU A 656 -11.74 29.29 2.61
CA GLU A 656 -11.33 30.68 2.92
C GLU A 656 -11.46 31.03 4.41
N ARG A 657 -12.43 30.43 5.13
CA ARG A 657 -12.80 30.84 6.50
C ARG A 657 -12.37 29.87 7.60
N GLY A 658 -12.11 28.60 7.26
CA GLY A 658 -11.70 27.52 8.17
C GLY A 658 -12.81 26.51 8.46
N THR A 659 -12.72 25.83 9.60
CA THR A 659 -13.76 24.88 10.03
C THR A 659 -14.97 25.62 10.59
N MET A 660 -16.11 25.38 9.96
CA MET A 660 -17.38 26.05 10.19
C MET A 660 -18.42 25.07 10.77
N ARG A 661 -19.47 25.63 11.37
CA ARG A 661 -20.63 24.89 11.89
C ARG A 661 -21.92 25.68 11.65
N VAL A 662 -22.92 25.06 11.03
CA VAL A 662 -24.25 25.68 10.79
C VAL A 662 -25.36 24.92 11.52
N GLY A 663 -26.24 25.64 12.22
CA GLY A 663 -27.39 25.08 12.91
C GLY A 663 -28.58 24.85 11.98
N LEU A 664 -29.33 23.77 12.18
CA LEU A 664 -30.55 23.48 11.40
C LEU A 664 -31.78 24.29 11.85
N ASP A 665 -31.62 25.13 12.89
CA ASP A 665 -32.60 26.07 13.40
C ASP A 665 -32.55 27.45 12.71
N GLY A 666 -31.67 27.62 11.70
CA GLY A 666 -31.53 28.85 10.93
C GLY A 666 -30.54 29.86 11.52
N GLN A 667 -29.74 29.48 12.53
CA GLN A 667 -28.64 30.31 13.01
C GLN A 667 -27.56 30.50 11.93
N ALA A 668 -26.93 31.68 11.93
CA ALA A 668 -25.83 31.99 11.02
C ALA A 668 -24.61 31.07 11.28
N PRO A 669 -23.83 30.66 10.25
CA PRO A 669 -22.71 29.75 10.45
C PRO A 669 -21.59 30.29 11.34
N GLU A 670 -21.27 29.52 12.38
CA GLU A 670 -20.19 29.73 13.35
C GLU A 670 -18.84 29.37 12.70
N CYS A 671 -17.85 30.27 12.74
CA CYS A 671 -16.45 29.91 12.47
C CYS A 671 -15.82 29.41 13.78
N VAL A 672 -15.53 28.10 13.83
CA VAL A 672 -15.05 27.42 15.04
C VAL A 672 -13.53 27.34 15.09
N TRP A 673 -12.90 27.14 13.93
CA TRP A 673 -11.44 27.12 13.78
C TRP A 673 -11.08 27.92 12.53
N PRO A 674 -10.42 29.09 12.65
CA PRO A 674 -10.06 29.92 11.50
C PRO A 674 -9.21 29.22 10.44
N ALA A 675 -9.21 29.80 9.23
CA ALA A 675 -8.63 29.30 7.98
C ALA A 675 -7.28 28.55 8.10
N GLY A 676 -7.18 27.46 7.34
CA GLY A 676 -5.96 26.64 7.24
C GLY A 676 -6.22 25.14 7.16
N ASN A 677 -7.34 24.69 7.71
CA ASN A 677 -7.72 23.28 7.78
C ASN A 677 -8.17 22.77 6.40
N TRP A 678 -7.79 21.54 6.07
CA TRP A 678 -8.20 20.87 4.83
C TRP A 678 -9.33 19.88 5.10
N HIS A 679 -9.09 18.87 5.95
CA HIS A 679 -10.13 18.14 6.67
C HIS A 679 -10.23 18.63 8.12
N ALA A 680 -11.37 18.38 8.74
CA ALA A 680 -11.55 18.50 10.18
C ALA A 680 -12.53 17.46 10.70
N SER A 681 -12.44 17.12 11.98
CA SER A 681 -13.38 16.25 12.68
C SER A 681 -13.64 16.80 14.08
N ALA A 682 -14.87 16.64 14.57
CA ALA A 682 -15.28 17.13 15.88
C ALA A 682 -15.61 15.95 16.80
N SER A 683 -15.15 16.04 18.05
CA SER A 683 -15.51 15.11 19.13
C SER A 683 -17.04 15.00 19.29
N ARG A 684 -17.50 13.90 19.87
CA ARG A 684 -18.92 13.57 20.12
C ARG A 684 -19.68 14.64 20.91
N CYS A 685 -18.96 15.45 21.70
CA CYS A 685 -19.49 16.58 22.46
C CYS A 685 -19.21 17.96 21.83
N GLY A 686 -18.54 18.02 20.68
CA GLY A 686 -18.21 19.23 19.94
C GLY A 686 -17.21 20.16 20.62
N ARG A 687 -16.59 19.75 21.73
CA ARG A 687 -15.66 20.57 22.54
C ARG A 687 -14.24 20.58 22.01
N TYR A 688 -13.81 19.44 21.48
CA TYR A 688 -12.51 19.25 20.85
C TYR A 688 -12.69 19.06 19.35
N LEU A 689 -11.79 19.66 18.57
CA LEU A 689 -11.64 19.41 17.14
C LEU A 689 -10.25 18.86 16.86
N VAL A 690 -10.13 18.09 15.79
CA VAL A 690 -8.86 17.83 15.10
C VAL A 690 -8.97 18.24 13.64
N ALA A 691 -7.84 18.60 13.04
CA ALA A 691 -7.76 19.03 11.66
C ALA A 691 -6.39 18.69 11.06
N ASP A 692 -6.33 18.50 9.75
CA ASP A 692 -5.09 18.49 9.00
C ASP A 692 -4.94 19.76 8.15
N THR A 693 -3.72 20.08 7.76
CA THR A 693 -3.42 21.17 6.81
C THR A 693 -2.57 20.59 5.69
N LEU A 694 -2.80 20.98 4.44
CA LEU A 694 -1.95 20.60 3.31
C LEU A 694 -0.96 21.73 2.95
N PRO A 695 0.15 21.43 2.24
CA PRO A 695 1.05 22.46 1.73
C PRO A 695 0.27 23.50 0.92
N GLY A 696 0.29 24.76 1.38
CA GLY A 696 -0.41 25.88 0.76
C GLY A 696 -1.79 26.23 1.33
N THR A 697 -2.40 25.43 2.22
CA THR A 697 -3.69 25.80 2.84
C THR A 697 -3.56 26.91 3.91
N THR A 698 -2.34 27.16 4.40
CA THR A 698 -2.01 28.32 5.25
C THR A 698 -0.80 29.07 4.68
N GLN A 699 -0.88 30.40 4.59
CA GLN A 699 0.22 31.25 4.10
C GLN A 699 1.44 31.31 5.04
N ASP A 700 1.25 31.02 6.34
CA ASP A 700 2.26 31.20 7.39
C ASP A 700 2.84 29.86 7.93
N ARG A 701 2.55 28.72 7.30
CA ARG A 701 3.19 27.43 7.59
C ARG A 701 3.86 26.88 6.34
N GLY A 702 4.91 26.10 6.54
CA GLY A 702 5.80 25.63 5.46
C GLY A 702 5.16 24.61 4.50
N PRO A 703 5.96 24.07 3.57
CA PRO A 703 5.49 23.13 2.54
C PRO A 703 5.26 21.70 3.09
N SER A 704 4.72 21.59 4.31
CA SER A 704 4.55 20.34 5.05
C SER A 704 3.12 20.18 5.53
N THR A 705 2.58 18.97 5.40
CA THR A 705 1.30 18.61 6.00
C THR A 705 1.40 18.70 7.53
N SER A 706 0.40 19.27 8.21
CA SER A 706 0.33 19.28 9.69
C SER A 706 -0.90 18.52 10.16
N VAL A 707 -0.89 18.06 11.42
CA VAL A 707 -2.07 17.51 12.10
C VAL A 707 -2.21 18.22 13.45
N LEU A 708 -3.42 18.65 13.79
CA LEU A 708 -3.69 19.63 14.86
C LEU A 708 -4.82 19.16 15.77
N PHE A 709 -4.80 19.64 17.01
CA PHE A 709 -5.90 19.55 17.98
C PHE A 709 -6.28 20.95 18.49
N LEU A 710 -7.57 21.23 18.65
CA LEU A 710 -8.12 22.45 19.25
C LEU A 710 -9.04 22.10 20.41
N ASN A 711 -8.79 22.72 21.56
CA ASN A 711 -9.73 22.80 22.67
C ASN A 711 -10.54 24.10 22.58
N ARG A 712 -11.86 24.01 22.33
CA ARG A 712 -12.73 25.19 22.23
C ARG A 712 -12.97 25.88 23.57
N GLU A 713 -12.84 25.17 24.70
CA GLU A 713 -13.11 25.71 26.02
C GLU A 713 -12.02 26.71 26.43
N THR A 714 -10.75 26.37 26.17
CA THR A 714 -9.60 27.24 26.42
C THR A 714 -9.18 28.07 25.20
N LYS A 715 -9.74 27.76 24.02
CA LYS A 715 -9.33 28.27 22.69
C LYS A 715 -7.87 27.96 22.34
N ARG A 716 -7.22 27.04 23.05
CA ARG A 716 -5.83 26.63 22.82
C ARG A 716 -5.78 25.50 21.81
N ALA A 717 -4.87 25.61 20.85
CA ALA A 717 -4.54 24.54 19.91
C ALA A 717 -3.11 24.04 20.12
N VAL A 718 -2.88 22.75 19.81
CA VAL A 718 -1.56 22.10 19.85
C VAL A 718 -1.37 21.27 18.57
N PRO A 719 -0.18 21.27 17.96
CA PRO A 719 0.15 20.29 16.93
C PRO A 719 0.14 18.87 17.50
N ILE A 720 -0.45 17.93 16.77
CA ILE A 720 -0.21 16.48 16.91
C ILE A 720 1.02 16.10 16.08
N VAL A 721 1.15 16.72 14.90
CA VAL A 721 2.34 16.70 14.04
C VAL A 721 2.53 18.10 13.47
N THR A 722 3.66 18.74 13.76
CA THR A 722 3.99 20.11 13.32
C THR A 722 4.39 20.13 11.85
N ALA A 723 5.15 19.14 11.39
CA ALA A 723 5.54 18.98 9.99
C ALA A 723 5.67 17.49 9.64
N MET A 724 4.80 17.02 8.74
CA MET A 724 4.81 15.68 8.16
C MET A 724 5.41 15.74 6.74
N PRO A 725 6.18 14.73 6.30
CA PRO A 725 6.61 14.63 4.91
C PRO A 725 5.43 14.67 3.94
N VAL A 726 5.58 15.40 2.84
CA VAL A 726 4.60 15.39 1.74
C VAL A 726 4.67 14.02 1.05
N ALA A 727 3.52 13.45 0.70
CA ALA A 727 3.49 12.20 -0.06
C ALA A 727 4.14 12.42 -1.43
N SER A 728 4.77 11.38 -1.99
CA SER A 728 5.14 11.39 -3.41
C SER A 728 3.87 11.50 -4.26
N PRO A 729 3.82 12.33 -5.32
CA PRO A 729 2.67 12.38 -6.24
C PRO A 729 2.31 11.04 -6.90
N SER A 730 3.23 10.07 -6.90
CA SER A 730 2.93 8.67 -7.27
C SER A 730 1.93 7.97 -6.33
N LEU A 731 1.62 8.58 -5.19
CA LEU A 731 0.69 8.11 -4.16
C LEU A 731 -0.67 8.82 -4.22
N ASP A 732 -0.84 9.88 -5.01
CA ASP A 732 -2.11 10.59 -5.19
C ASP A 732 -3.30 9.65 -5.52
N PRO A 733 -3.15 8.58 -6.34
CA PRO A 733 -4.23 7.63 -6.60
C PRO A 733 -4.75 6.88 -5.38
N TYR A 734 -4.05 6.92 -4.23
CA TYR A 734 -4.39 6.21 -3.00
C TYR A 734 -5.04 7.13 -1.94
N HIS A 735 -5.13 8.44 -2.22
CA HIS A 735 -5.66 9.48 -1.32
C HIS A 735 -4.98 9.48 0.07
N PRO A 736 -3.64 9.69 0.15
CA PRO A 736 -2.85 9.56 1.37
C PRO A 736 -2.94 10.81 2.27
N HIS A 737 -4.15 11.26 2.57
CA HIS A 737 -4.36 12.42 3.45
C HIS A 737 -4.49 11.98 4.92
N PRO A 738 -4.06 12.81 5.90
CA PRO A 738 -4.13 12.45 7.31
C PRO A 738 -5.52 12.10 7.84
N HIS A 739 -6.59 12.76 7.36
CA HIS A 739 -7.98 12.44 7.75
C HIS A 739 -8.19 12.26 9.27
N PRO A 740 -7.70 13.20 10.12
CA PRO A 740 -7.71 12.99 11.57
C PRO A 740 -9.14 12.93 12.10
N SER A 741 -9.45 11.90 12.89
CA SER A 741 -10.79 11.65 13.42
C SER A 741 -10.77 11.19 14.87
N PHE A 742 -11.79 11.57 15.64
CA PHE A 742 -12.03 11.04 16.98
C PHE A 742 -12.62 9.63 16.90
N GLN A 743 -12.02 8.69 17.62
CA GLN A 743 -12.38 7.27 17.63
C GLN A 743 -12.41 6.76 19.08
N CYS A 744 -13.03 5.58 19.29
CA CYS A 744 -13.12 4.95 20.62
C CYS A 744 -13.73 5.89 21.69
N ASP A 745 -14.98 6.35 21.49
CA ASP A 745 -15.70 7.26 22.41
C ASP A 745 -14.92 8.56 22.78
N ASP A 746 -14.36 9.24 21.78
CA ASP A 746 -13.48 10.43 21.91
C ASP A 746 -12.14 10.20 22.66
N ARG A 747 -11.77 8.97 22.99
CA ARG A 747 -10.55 8.68 23.77
C ARG A 747 -9.26 8.74 22.94
N MET A 748 -9.37 8.43 21.65
CA MET A 748 -8.25 8.39 20.70
C MET A 748 -8.52 9.29 19.50
N VAL A 749 -7.46 9.86 18.93
CA VAL A 749 -7.47 10.37 17.55
C VAL A 749 -6.68 9.41 16.68
N VAL A 750 -7.23 9.09 15.51
CA VAL A 750 -6.59 8.24 14.48
C VAL A 750 -6.38 9.07 13.21
N TYR A 751 -5.22 8.93 12.58
CA TYR A 751 -4.86 9.66 11.36
C TYR A 751 -3.81 8.90 10.50
N THR A 752 -3.78 9.15 9.20
CA THR A 752 -2.72 8.70 8.29
C THR A 752 -1.46 9.54 8.50
N THR A 753 -0.29 8.90 8.53
CA THR A 753 1.00 9.55 8.77
C THR A 753 2.03 9.17 7.71
N HIS A 754 2.92 10.10 7.37
CA HIS A 754 4.10 9.84 6.52
C HIS A 754 5.42 9.90 7.29
N LEU A 755 5.37 9.98 8.63
CA LEU A 755 6.58 10.11 9.48
C LEU A 755 7.54 8.92 9.36
N ALA A 756 7.07 7.76 8.90
CA ALA A 756 7.89 6.57 8.62
C ALA A 756 8.45 6.52 7.18
N GLY A 757 8.23 7.55 6.35
CA GLY A 757 8.66 7.62 4.95
C GLY A 757 7.66 7.07 3.92
N ALA A 758 6.55 6.48 4.38
CA ALA A 758 5.43 6.03 3.56
C ALA A 758 4.10 6.26 4.30
N PRO A 759 2.94 6.27 3.61
CA PRO A 759 1.62 6.19 4.23
C PRO A 759 1.49 5.00 5.19
N ASP A 760 1.29 5.35 6.45
CA ASP A 760 1.03 4.45 7.56
C ASP A 760 -0.08 5.02 8.48
N LEU A 761 -0.47 4.29 9.52
CA LEU A 761 -1.45 4.72 10.52
C LEU A 761 -0.77 5.20 11.82
N ALA A 762 -1.28 6.29 12.39
CA ALA A 762 -0.92 6.75 13.73
C ALA A 762 -2.16 6.97 14.62
N VAL A 763 -1.96 6.78 15.93
CA VAL A 763 -2.97 7.05 16.96
C VAL A 763 -2.40 7.91 18.10
N VAL A 764 -3.21 8.75 18.72
CA VAL A 764 -2.80 9.56 19.89
C VAL A 764 -3.90 9.64 20.96
N PRO A 765 -3.58 9.44 22.26
CA PRO A 765 -4.56 9.61 23.34
C PRO A 765 -5.03 11.06 23.51
N VAL A 766 -6.35 11.28 23.46
CA VAL A 766 -6.94 12.62 23.59
C VAL A 766 -6.67 13.24 24.97
N ALA A 767 -6.50 12.42 26.00
CA ALA A 767 -6.10 12.89 27.33
C ALA A 767 -4.78 13.69 27.32
N HIS A 768 -3.80 13.30 26.49
CA HIS A 768 -2.55 14.05 26.34
C HIS A 768 -2.78 15.40 25.64
N LEU A 769 -3.64 15.42 24.63
CA LEU A 769 -3.98 16.63 23.86
C LEU A 769 -4.76 17.65 24.70
N VAL A 770 -5.70 17.17 25.53
CA VAL A 770 -6.42 17.99 26.51
C VAL A 770 -5.44 18.53 27.56
N ALA A 771 -4.53 17.71 28.11
CA ALA A 771 -3.54 18.18 29.07
C ALA A 771 -2.61 19.27 28.47
N ALA A 772 -2.21 19.14 27.21
CA ALA A 772 -1.39 20.14 26.51
C ALA A 772 -2.14 21.44 26.16
N THR A 773 -3.48 21.46 26.27
CA THR A 773 -4.35 22.60 25.91
C THR A 773 -5.28 23.07 27.02
N SER A 774 -5.10 22.57 28.24
CA SER A 774 -5.79 23.06 29.46
C SER A 774 -5.29 24.44 29.93
#